data_AF-A0A1F5ZX14-F1
#
_entry.id   AF-A0A1F5ZX14-F1
#
_cell.length_a   1.000
_cell.length_b   1.000
_cell.length_c   1.000
_cell.angle_alpha   90.00
_cell.angle_beta   90.00
_cell.angle_gamma   90.00
#
_symmetry.space_group_name_H-M   'P 1'
#
loop_
_entity.id
_entity.type
_entity.pdbx_description
1 polymer ?
#
loop_
_entity_poly.entity_id
_entity_poly.type
_entity_poly.pdbx_seq_one_letter_code
_entity_poly.pdbx_strand_id
1 'polypeptide(L)'
;MKKLFIFLLVVVSSLIIYSIRAKVYAVPPPNFQTTQIIGSGMSETTGFDFAPDGRIFILERTGKVLVYKNGALLPTLFTQFQTVDTGDRGLMGIAFDPDFSNNHYVYFYYTGTDTLNHLVRFDASGDTANGSAVTIYQTLIPSDELHVGGTIRFGPDGKLYLSVGDNGNTANSQDLSNPHGKILRMNKDGTTPSDNPFVGQSQVEEKIWAYGFRNPFRFQFDSVTGRLYVGDVGQSAWEEIDLVQKGGNYGWPTCEGFCQGNNTGNFIDPIFSYSHAGQSASVSLGPIYQGNMFPSQYKGNLFYGDYALGFIKGLTLDANGAKSGTFDFDLSAGSVVDAKIASDGSMYYITYYPERLYRITYSTGNQIPIAKSSSDITGGNPPLTVHFSSDGTNDPDGDSITYLWDFGDNTFATDPNPTKIYNQKGTYTVKLAVSDGPGTGNAAPITIKVGTPPSVTITQPVNNSTYHAGDTISYAAEATDSQGNNLPDSAFTTEILLHHQTHTHPFYGPVQNRTGTFQIPTEGEPSWETWYEIKITATDADNVSTTQSVTIYPVKVNLTFQTQPSGLQILLDGQPTNTPQTIAHVVGFQRVLSAPILQELNGNVYQFASWSDGGEVRHTITVPSSDTAYTANFNAAPAFNAEYFNNINLTGSPATTRQDKKIDFNWGYNSPDPAISADDFSVRWTKIQQFAQGKYTFTMTVDDGGRLYVDNQLLIDTWINQAETSYQASILLSGGDHAIKMEFYDHTEDAVAKLVWDLSADSGVTPTPTPTPTPGTGGNNGLTGTYYDTIDFTGTSIKRTDATVNFDWGAESPDPTVGPDTFSVRWTGQVLPKENETYTFYTDSDDGVRLWVNNEQIINNWTDHGFTENSGTISLSGNQKYDIKMEFYERGGQAVAKLLWSSPSQVKQILPQSQLFKTSGPLPTPTPTNTPTPTPTVTPTPTSTPTTTPTPSASPTPSSSGDGLKGIYFNNINFTGNSITRVDPTVNFNWGAGSPEAALGPDTFSVRWSGFVLPEYSQTYRFYTYTDDGVRLWVNNQQIINKWVNQSPKEWSGTISLTAGQKYAVKIEYYERGGGAVSKLWWSSSSQTKQIIPQNKLFSQ
;
A
#
# COMPACT_ATOMS: atom_id res chain seq x y z
N MET A 1 59.59 -29.96 -20.42
CA MET A 1 60.90 -29.27 -20.58
C MET A 1 60.94 -28.13 -19.55
N LYS A 2 61.94 -28.07 -18.65
CA LYS A 2 62.99 -27.00 -18.59
C LYS A 2 62.43 -25.58 -18.82
N LYS A 3 62.54 -24.57 -17.93
CA LYS A 3 63.18 -24.35 -16.59
C LYS A 3 62.14 -23.63 -15.68
N LEU A 4 62.32 -23.17 -14.42
CA LEU A 4 63.37 -23.06 -13.37
C LEU A 4 62.59 -23.24 -11.99
N PHE A 5 63.05 -23.33 -10.73
CA PHE A 5 64.21 -22.87 -9.92
C PHE A 5 64.24 -21.34 -9.69
N ILE A 6 64.38 -20.75 -8.49
CA ILE A 6 64.87 -21.13 -7.13
C ILE A 6 63.94 -20.41 -6.10
N PHE A 7 63.79 -20.71 -4.79
CA PHE A 7 64.63 -21.34 -3.77
C PHE A 7 63.83 -22.30 -2.82
N LEU A 8 64.08 -22.28 -1.50
CA LEU A 8 63.56 -23.19 -0.45
C LEU A 8 63.87 -22.61 0.96
N LEU A 9 62.97 -22.70 1.96
CA LEU A 9 63.36 -23.08 3.34
C LEU A 9 62.19 -23.48 4.28
N VAL A 10 62.27 -24.73 4.76
CA VAL A 10 61.94 -25.26 6.10
C VAL A 10 60.78 -24.66 6.94
N VAL A 11 59.81 -25.52 7.24
CA VAL A 11 58.86 -25.39 8.36
C VAL A 11 59.57 -25.53 9.71
N VAL A 12 59.35 -24.58 10.63
CA VAL A 12 59.49 -24.81 12.07
C VAL A 12 58.19 -24.39 12.76
N SER A 13 57.59 -25.30 13.52
CA SER A 13 56.33 -25.07 14.22
C SER A 13 56.51 -24.18 15.45
N SER A 14 56.11 -22.92 15.31
CA SER A 14 55.88 -22.00 16.43
C SER A 14 54.41 -22.07 16.85
N LEU A 15 54.14 -22.33 18.13
CA LEU A 15 52.80 -22.18 18.69
C LEU A 15 52.42 -20.69 18.65
N ILE A 16 51.59 -20.30 17.68
CA ILE A 16 50.80 -19.07 17.80
C ILE A 16 49.75 -19.37 18.87
N ILE A 17 50.02 -18.91 20.09
CA ILE A 17 49.01 -18.78 21.13
C ILE A 17 48.00 -17.77 20.60
N TYR A 18 46.89 -18.26 20.04
CA TYR A 18 45.69 -17.46 19.84
C TYR A 18 45.23 -17.02 21.23
N SER A 19 45.65 -15.82 21.63
CA SER A 19 45.02 -15.10 22.72
C SER A 19 43.60 -14.82 22.26
N ILE A 20 42.67 -15.69 22.66
CA ILE A 20 41.24 -15.42 22.56
C ILE A 20 40.99 -14.20 23.45
N ARG A 21 41.10 -13.01 22.84
CA ARG A 21 40.40 -11.84 23.35
C ARG A 21 38.92 -12.18 23.20
N ALA A 22 38.32 -12.67 24.28
CA ALA A 22 36.89 -12.55 24.43
C ALA A 22 36.54 -11.08 24.13
N LYS A 23 35.58 -10.84 23.23
CA LYS A 23 34.98 -9.50 23.14
C LYS A 23 34.37 -9.25 24.51
N VAL A 24 34.99 -8.36 25.28
CA VAL A 24 34.35 -7.82 26.49
C VAL A 24 33.26 -6.90 25.95
N TYR A 25 32.03 -7.41 25.91
CA TYR A 25 30.86 -6.66 25.47
C TYR A 25 30.70 -5.43 26.37
N ALA A 26 30.55 -4.26 25.75
CA ALA A 26 30.62 -2.99 26.44
C ALA A 26 29.25 -2.60 27.03
N VAL A 27 29.09 -2.91 28.31
CA VAL A 27 28.15 -2.26 29.24
C VAL A 27 28.35 -0.73 29.16
N PRO A 28 27.33 0.09 29.48
CA PRO A 28 27.47 1.54 29.65
C PRO A 28 28.69 1.96 30.49
N PRO A 29 29.16 3.22 30.34
CA PRO A 29 30.35 3.69 31.04
C PRO A 29 30.21 3.54 32.58
N PRO A 30 31.33 3.47 33.34
CA PRO A 30 31.27 3.35 34.79
C PRO A 30 30.29 4.35 35.43
N ASN A 31 29.58 3.89 36.46
CA ASN A 31 28.54 4.62 37.18
C ASN A 31 27.20 4.82 36.45
N PHE A 32 27.05 4.34 35.20
CA PHE A 32 25.76 4.19 34.53
C PHE A 32 25.13 2.81 34.80
N GLN A 33 23.80 2.76 34.87
CA GLN A 33 23.05 1.53 35.17
C GLN A 33 21.84 1.35 34.24
N THR A 34 21.83 0.28 33.46
CA THR A 34 20.68 -0.10 32.61
C THR A 34 19.76 -1.07 33.35
N THR A 35 18.55 -0.62 33.67
CA THR A 35 17.49 -1.43 34.29
C THR A 35 16.43 -1.78 33.25
N GLN A 36 16.07 -3.06 33.13
CA GLN A 36 14.94 -3.50 32.30
C GLN A 36 13.62 -3.17 33.00
N ILE A 37 12.78 -2.35 32.37
CA ILE A 37 11.48 -1.88 32.89
C ILE A 37 10.33 -2.79 32.40
N ILE A 38 10.43 -3.25 31.15
CA ILE A 38 9.51 -4.22 30.55
C ILE A 38 10.35 -5.30 29.84
N GLY A 39 10.06 -6.57 30.13
CA GLY A 39 10.79 -7.72 29.57
C GLY A 39 9.94 -8.73 28.78
N SER A 40 8.63 -8.50 28.68
CA SER A 40 7.64 -9.37 28.03
C SER A 40 6.29 -8.66 27.93
N GLY A 41 5.43 -9.08 27.00
CA GLY A 41 4.05 -8.56 26.89
C GLY A 41 3.89 -7.35 25.98
N MET A 42 4.88 -7.12 25.12
CA MET A 42 4.83 -6.23 23.95
C MET A 42 5.15 -7.09 22.72
N SER A 43 4.87 -6.60 21.52
CA SER A 43 5.29 -7.24 20.27
C SER A 43 5.56 -6.22 19.15
N GLU A 44 6.63 -6.42 18.36
CA GLU A 44 7.02 -5.55 17.23
C GLU A 44 7.03 -4.05 17.58
N THR A 45 7.72 -3.68 18.66
CA THR A 45 7.69 -2.32 19.19
C THR A 45 8.36 -1.32 18.25
N THR A 46 7.68 -0.23 17.89
CA THR A 46 8.21 0.81 16.98
C THR A 46 8.69 2.06 17.71
N GLY A 47 8.09 2.40 18.86
CA GLY A 47 8.44 3.59 19.65
C GLY A 47 7.60 3.73 20.92
N PHE A 48 7.86 4.79 21.68
CA PHE A 48 7.13 5.08 22.92
C PHE A 48 7.11 6.58 23.24
N ASP A 49 6.24 7.07 24.12
CA ASP A 49 6.35 8.44 24.65
C ASP A 49 5.81 8.56 26.08
N PHE A 50 6.23 9.61 26.78
CA PHE A 50 5.79 9.89 28.15
C PHE A 50 4.59 10.85 28.15
N ALA A 51 3.48 10.40 28.74
CA ALA A 51 2.42 11.33 29.11
C ALA A 51 2.92 12.25 30.25
N PRO A 52 2.49 13.53 30.31
CA PRO A 52 2.85 14.46 31.40
C PRO A 52 2.51 13.99 32.82
N ASP A 53 1.66 12.97 32.97
CA ASP A 53 1.32 12.33 34.26
C ASP A 53 2.24 11.14 34.64
N GLY A 54 3.27 10.85 33.84
CA GLY A 54 4.27 9.81 34.10
C GLY A 54 3.93 8.42 33.56
N ARG A 55 2.79 8.23 32.88
CA ARG A 55 2.51 7.00 32.11
C ARG A 55 3.39 6.92 30.87
N ILE A 56 3.77 5.70 30.50
CA ILE A 56 4.52 5.44 29.26
C ILE A 56 3.56 4.79 28.26
N PHE A 57 3.44 5.35 27.08
CA PHE A 57 2.62 4.84 25.99
C PHE A 57 3.54 4.19 24.96
N ILE A 58 3.26 2.96 24.55
CA ILE A 58 4.14 2.13 23.72
C ILE A 58 3.40 1.74 22.44
N LEU A 59 4.09 1.81 21.30
CA LEU A 59 3.54 1.50 19.98
C LEU A 59 4.03 0.15 19.49
N GLU A 60 3.12 -0.65 18.98
CA GLU A 60 3.40 -1.88 18.22
C GLU A 60 3.10 -1.66 16.74
N ARG A 61 3.94 -2.17 15.85
CA ARG A 61 3.80 -2.03 14.39
C ARG A 61 2.41 -2.45 13.89
N THR A 62 1.89 -3.55 14.44
CA THR A 62 0.52 -4.11 14.28
C THR A 62 -0.63 -3.21 14.78
N GLY A 63 -0.37 -1.92 15.06
CA GLY A 63 -1.39 -0.92 15.35
C GLY A 63 -1.83 -0.80 16.80
N LYS A 64 -1.20 -1.49 17.77
CA LYS A 64 -1.61 -1.44 19.18
C LYS A 64 -0.92 -0.31 19.94
N VAL A 65 -1.64 0.36 20.84
CA VAL A 65 -1.07 1.31 21.81
C VAL A 65 -1.24 0.74 23.22
N LEU A 66 -0.13 0.36 23.85
CA LEU A 66 -0.09 -0.13 25.23
C LEU A 66 0.16 1.01 26.21
N VAL A 67 -0.27 0.85 27.46
CA VAL A 67 -0.02 1.78 28.56
C VAL A 67 0.74 1.05 29.67
N TYR A 68 1.91 1.58 30.05
CA TYR A 68 2.64 1.19 31.25
C TYR A 68 2.40 2.22 32.36
N LYS A 69 1.99 1.73 33.53
CA LYS A 69 1.52 2.53 34.66
C LYS A 69 1.77 1.79 35.98
N ASN A 70 2.19 2.50 37.03
CA ASN A 70 2.37 1.97 38.39
C ASN A 70 3.23 0.68 38.47
N GLY A 71 4.23 0.53 37.57
CA GLY A 71 5.14 -0.62 37.55
C GLY A 71 4.74 -1.77 36.62
N ALA A 72 3.59 -1.71 35.94
CA ALA A 72 3.08 -2.79 35.08
C ALA A 72 2.53 -2.28 33.74
N LEU A 73 2.51 -3.15 32.73
CA LEU A 73 1.65 -2.99 31.55
C LEU A 73 0.18 -3.20 31.96
N LEU A 74 -0.71 -2.36 31.46
CA LEU A 74 -2.14 -2.53 31.64
C LEU A 74 -2.70 -3.58 30.65
N PRO A 75 -3.67 -4.42 31.06
CA PRO A 75 -4.30 -5.42 30.19
C PRO A 75 -5.29 -4.81 29.17
N THR A 76 -5.49 -3.49 29.22
CA THR A 76 -6.36 -2.73 28.32
C THR A 76 -5.49 -1.81 27.49
N LEU A 77 -5.60 -1.92 26.16
CA LEU A 77 -4.95 -1.02 25.22
C LEU A 77 -5.54 0.39 25.33
N PHE A 78 -4.74 1.42 25.07
CA PHE A 78 -5.24 2.78 24.94
C PHE A 78 -6.15 2.91 23.71
N THR A 79 -5.69 2.36 22.57
CA THR A 79 -6.43 2.23 21.32
C THR A 79 -5.78 1.15 20.45
N GLN A 80 -6.45 0.76 19.36
CA GLN A 80 -5.88 -0.06 18.30
C GLN A 80 -6.28 0.49 16.92
N PHE A 81 -5.31 0.58 16.02
CA PHE A 81 -5.45 1.00 14.64
C PHE A 81 -5.69 -0.20 13.71
N GLN A 82 -6.05 0.08 12.45
CA GLN A 82 -5.99 -0.89 11.36
C GLN A 82 -4.90 -0.43 10.40
N THR A 83 -3.82 -1.21 10.34
CA THR A 83 -2.56 -0.85 9.69
C THR A 83 -2.20 -1.83 8.58
N VAL A 84 -1.35 -1.41 7.65
CA VAL A 84 -0.47 -2.35 6.92
C VAL A 84 0.81 -2.48 7.74
N ASP A 85 1.14 -3.71 8.13
CA ASP A 85 2.28 -4.09 8.99
C ASP A 85 3.36 -4.88 8.23
N THR A 86 3.47 -4.67 6.92
CA THR A 86 4.53 -5.23 6.07
C THR A 86 5.60 -4.17 5.78
N GLY A 87 6.88 -4.52 5.94
CA GLY A 87 7.98 -3.57 5.84
C GLY A 87 8.15 -2.71 7.10
N ASP A 88 8.58 -1.45 6.93
CA ASP A 88 8.64 -0.44 8.00
C ASP A 88 7.28 0.26 8.27
N ARG A 89 6.24 -0.15 7.55
CA ARG A 89 4.85 0.32 7.71
C ARG A 89 4.21 -0.23 8.98
N GLY A 90 3.30 0.55 9.54
CA GLY A 90 2.54 0.20 10.74
C GLY A 90 2.13 1.43 11.53
N LEU A 91 1.98 1.29 12.83
CA LEU A 91 1.92 2.42 13.78
C LEU A 91 3.33 2.78 14.23
N MET A 92 3.75 4.03 14.03
CA MET A 92 5.18 4.40 14.00
C MET A 92 5.56 5.57 14.92
N GLY A 93 4.64 6.51 15.12
CA GLY A 93 4.88 7.76 15.85
C GLY A 93 3.74 8.15 16.79
N ILE A 94 4.09 8.81 17.89
CA ILE A 94 3.20 9.32 18.93
C ILE A 94 3.73 10.66 19.44
N ALA A 95 2.85 11.62 19.73
CA ALA A 95 3.19 12.86 20.42
C ALA A 95 2.02 13.35 21.30
N PHE A 96 2.31 13.70 22.55
CA PHE A 96 1.36 14.42 23.41
C PHE A 96 1.33 15.91 23.05
N ASP A 97 0.15 16.52 23.12
CA ASP A 97 0.01 17.97 23.00
C ASP A 97 0.72 18.69 24.17
N PRO A 98 1.42 19.83 23.97
CA PRO A 98 2.07 20.57 25.05
C PRO A 98 1.12 21.04 26.16
N ASP A 99 -0.19 21.07 25.89
CA ASP A 99 -1.27 21.43 26.80
C ASP A 99 -2.16 20.21 27.16
N PHE A 100 -1.66 18.98 26.98
CA PHE A 100 -2.35 17.72 27.29
C PHE A 100 -2.95 17.66 28.70
N SER A 101 -2.34 18.33 29.69
CA SER A 101 -2.89 18.42 31.05
C SER A 101 -4.28 19.09 31.12
N ASN A 102 -4.65 19.91 30.13
CA ASN A 102 -5.93 20.59 30.03
C ASN A 102 -6.81 20.07 28.88
N ASN A 103 -6.21 19.74 27.73
CA ASN A 103 -6.96 19.33 26.52
C ASN A 103 -6.98 17.81 26.27
N HIS A 104 -6.10 17.05 26.94
CA HIS A 104 -5.96 15.60 26.81
C HIS A 104 -5.69 15.07 25.38
N TYR A 105 -5.20 15.92 24.47
CA TYR A 105 -4.94 15.55 23.08
C TYR A 105 -3.63 14.78 22.90
N VAL A 106 -3.73 13.61 22.27
CA VAL A 106 -2.59 12.79 21.85
C VAL A 106 -2.67 12.50 20.36
N TYR A 107 -1.55 12.65 19.66
CA TYR A 107 -1.42 12.48 18.22
C TYR A 107 -0.70 11.17 17.90
N PHE A 108 -1.06 10.53 16.80
CA PHE A 108 -0.46 9.28 16.30
C PHE A 108 -0.22 9.33 14.79
N TYR A 109 0.86 8.69 14.34
CA TYR A 109 1.22 8.54 12.94
C TYR A 109 1.32 7.05 12.56
N TYR A 110 0.59 6.64 11.52
CA TYR A 110 0.51 5.26 11.06
C TYR A 110 0.19 5.12 9.56
N THR A 111 0.60 4.01 8.94
CA THR A 111 0.17 3.58 7.61
C THR A 111 -1.14 2.79 7.70
N GLY A 112 -2.20 3.24 7.05
CA GLY A 112 -3.53 2.62 7.11
C GLY A 112 -3.69 1.42 6.18
N THR A 113 -4.82 0.71 6.29
CA THR A 113 -5.22 -0.36 5.35
C THR A 113 -5.59 0.14 3.95
N ASP A 114 -5.60 1.45 3.74
CA ASP A 114 -5.68 2.15 2.46
C ASP A 114 -4.28 2.51 1.90
N THR A 115 -3.22 1.95 2.49
CA THR A 115 -1.78 2.23 2.31
C THR A 115 -1.36 3.70 2.43
N LEU A 116 -2.28 4.64 2.69
CA LEU A 116 -1.95 6.04 2.95
C LEU A 116 -1.37 6.21 4.36
N ASN A 117 -0.51 7.22 4.53
CA ASN A 117 0.04 7.57 5.84
C ASN A 117 -0.83 8.64 6.51
N HIS A 118 -1.32 8.34 7.71
CA HIS A 118 -2.27 9.15 8.48
C HIS A 118 -1.59 9.75 9.71
N LEU A 119 -1.77 11.06 9.92
CA LEU A 119 -1.57 11.72 11.21
C LEU A 119 -2.94 12.05 11.78
N VAL A 120 -3.27 11.47 12.94
CA VAL A 120 -4.56 11.65 13.61
C VAL A 120 -4.38 12.10 15.05
N ARG A 121 -5.43 12.69 15.62
CA ARG A 121 -5.53 13.07 17.04
C ARG A 121 -6.66 12.30 17.72
N PHE A 122 -6.42 11.85 18.94
CA PHE A 122 -7.43 11.35 19.87
C PHE A 122 -7.51 12.24 21.11
N ASP A 123 -8.68 12.23 21.73
CA ASP A 123 -8.93 12.84 23.03
C ASP A 123 -8.79 11.72 24.09
N ALA A 124 -7.86 11.83 25.03
CA ALA A 124 -7.62 10.79 26.03
C ALA A 124 -8.63 10.86 27.19
N SER A 125 -9.23 9.72 27.54
CA SER A 125 -10.13 9.56 28.68
C SER A 125 -9.50 8.65 29.73
N GLY A 126 -8.52 9.17 30.46
CA GLY A 126 -7.70 8.37 31.36
C GLY A 126 -6.80 7.42 30.57
N ASP A 127 -6.89 6.11 30.84
CA ASP A 127 -6.04 5.08 30.23
C ASP A 127 -6.54 4.52 28.89
N THR A 128 -7.62 5.09 28.33
CA THR A 128 -8.17 4.75 27.00
C THR A 128 -8.44 5.98 26.15
N ALA A 129 -8.41 5.84 24.82
CA ALA A 129 -8.88 6.85 23.88
C ALA A 129 -10.40 7.05 23.99
N ASN A 130 -10.87 8.24 23.60
CA ASN A 130 -12.29 8.59 23.54
C ASN A 130 -12.68 9.09 22.14
N GLY A 131 -13.92 8.82 21.75
CA GLY A 131 -14.47 9.22 20.45
C GLY A 131 -13.82 8.52 19.25
N SER A 132 -14.00 9.10 18.07
CA SER A 132 -13.31 8.71 16.84
C SER A 132 -12.10 9.64 16.62
N ALA A 133 -11.07 9.13 15.95
CA ALA A 133 -9.90 9.93 15.61
C ALA A 133 -10.26 11.14 14.74
N VAL A 134 -9.62 12.28 15.00
CA VAL A 134 -9.66 13.46 14.12
C VAL A 134 -8.45 13.37 13.18
N THR A 135 -8.67 13.21 11.88
CA THR A 135 -7.58 13.29 10.89
C THR A 135 -7.04 14.71 10.84
N ILE A 136 -5.72 14.84 10.98
CA ILE A 136 -4.96 16.10 10.97
C ILE A 136 -4.23 16.25 9.65
N TYR A 137 -3.60 15.17 9.18
CA TYR A 137 -2.98 15.08 7.86
C TYR A 137 -3.10 13.66 7.33
N GLN A 138 -3.11 13.52 6.01
CA GLN A 138 -3.09 12.24 5.29
C GLN A 138 -2.30 12.47 4.00
N THR A 139 -1.46 11.51 3.58
CA THR A 139 -0.85 11.59 2.24
C THR A 139 -1.91 11.48 1.14
N LEU A 140 -1.61 12.00 -0.06
CA LEU A 140 -2.45 11.82 -1.24
C LEU A 140 -1.99 10.64 -2.12
N ILE A 141 -0.76 10.17 -1.91
CA ILE A 141 -0.13 9.06 -2.63
C ILE A 141 -0.03 7.85 -1.67
N PRO A 142 -0.50 6.66 -2.09
CA PRO A 142 -0.31 5.40 -1.38
C PRO A 142 1.14 5.10 -1.03
N SER A 143 1.39 4.62 0.18
CA SER A 143 2.69 4.13 0.62
C SER A 143 2.83 2.63 0.37
N ASP A 144 2.86 2.27 -0.92
CA ASP A 144 2.79 0.89 -1.40
C ASP A 144 4.13 0.12 -1.30
N GLU A 145 5.26 0.81 -1.09
CA GLU A 145 6.59 0.20 -0.93
C GLU A 145 7.09 0.24 0.53
N LEU A 146 8.27 0.84 0.76
CA LEU A 146 8.98 0.96 2.04
C LEU A 146 9.40 2.42 2.25
N HIS A 147 10.03 2.75 3.38
CA HIS A 147 10.52 4.09 3.71
C HIS A 147 9.39 5.09 3.96
N VAL A 148 8.63 4.85 5.02
CA VAL A 148 7.46 5.65 5.37
C VAL A 148 7.73 6.77 6.38
N GLY A 149 8.99 7.00 6.78
CA GLY A 149 9.36 8.01 7.78
C GLY A 149 9.10 7.49 9.19
N GLY A 150 8.42 8.25 10.05
CA GLY A 150 7.86 7.65 11.27
C GLY A 150 7.84 8.46 12.56
N THR A 151 8.33 9.70 12.59
CA THR A 151 8.30 10.53 13.80
C THR A 151 7.28 11.64 13.69
N ILE A 152 6.56 11.88 14.79
CA ILE A 152 5.84 13.12 15.02
C ILE A 152 6.31 13.75 16.33
N ARG A 153 6.40 15.08 16.36
CA ARG A 153 6.81 15.83 17.55
C ARG A 153 6.34 17.28 17.48
N PHE A 154 6.12 17.89 18.63
CA PHE A 154 5.96 19.34 18.72
C PHE A 154 7.32 20.06 18.68
N GLY A 155 7.41 21.09 17.84
CA GLY A 155 8.55 21.99 17.81
C GLY A 155 8.54 23.02 18.95
N PRO A 156 9.66 23.73 19.18
CA PRO A 156 9.75 24.81 20.17
C PRO A 156 8.84 26.01 19.86
N ASP A 157 8.30 26.07 18.63
CA ASP A 157 7.32 27.03 18.13
C ASP A 157 5.85 26.58 18.36
N GLY A 158 5.63 25.41 18.97
CA GLY A 158 4.31 24.83 19.20
C GLY A 158 3.62 24.25 17.96
N LYS A 159 4.34 24.10 16.84
CA LYS A 159 3.84 23.45 15.62
C LYS A 159 4.07 21.94 15.66
N LEU A 160 3.28 21.19 14.90
CA LEU A 160 3.52 19.77 14.64
C LEU A 160 4.56 19.64 13.54
N TYR A 161 5.56 18.80 13.79
CA TYR A 161 6.49 18.31 12.78
C TYR A 161 6.24 16.82 12.57
N LEU A 162 6.39 16.37 11.31
CA LEU A 162 6.18 15.00 10.86
C LEU A 162 7.30 14.61 9.89
N SER A 163 7.86 13.40 10.00
CA SER A 163 8.81 12.87 9.02
C SER A 163 8.20 11.79 8.14
N VAL A 164 8.43 11.89 6.83
CA VAL A 164 7.89 11.00 5.79
C VAL A 164 9.03 10.63 4.84
N GLY A 165 9.33 9.34 4.68
CA GLY A 165 10.36 8.84 3.78
C GLY A 165 9.95 8.84 2.31
N ASP A 166 10.90 8.46 1.45
CA ASP A 166 10.80 8.53 -0.02
C ASP A 166 9.79 7.56 -0.64
N ASN A 167 9.21 6.66 0.16
CA ASN A 167 8.23 5.67 -0.30
C ASN A 167 8.78 4.75 -1.41
N GLY A 168 10.07 4.36 -1.31
CA GLY A 168 10.77 3.46 -2.24
C GLY A 168 11.19 4.13 -3.56
N ASN A 169 10.42 5.12 -4.01
CA ASN A 169 10.72 5.95 -5.17
C ASN A 169 11.61 7.14 -4.79
N THR A 170 12.92 6.94 -4.94
CA THR A 170 13.97 7.93 -4.58
C THR A 170 13.79 9.31 -5.22
N ALA A 171 13.14 9.43 -6.37
CA ALA A 171 12.87 10.70 -7.04
C ALA A 171 11.92 11.62 -6.25
N ASN A 172 11.00 11.03 -5.45
CA ASN A 172 10.06 11.76 -4.62
C ASN A 172 10.77 12.79 -3.72
N SER A 173 11.96 12.45 -3.24
CA SER A 173 12.76 13.19 -2.26
C SER A 173 13.09 14.61 -2.73
N GLN A 174 13.41 14.76 -4.01
CA GLN A 174 13.72 16.04 -4.67
C GLN A 174 12.48 16.73 -5.26
N ASP A 175 11.44 15.98 -5.63
CA ASP A 175 10.16 16.55 -6.05
C ASP A 175 9.46 17.26 -4.87
N LEU A 176 9.17 18.56 -5.05
CA LEU A 176 8.54 19.40 -4.04
C LEU A 176 7.00 19.36 -4.09
N SER A 177 6.40 18.77 -5.14
CA SER A 177 4.94 18.67 -5.28
C SER A 177 4.30 17.64 -4.34
N ASN A 178 5.10 16.74 -3.77
CA ASN A 178 4.64 15.62 -2.95
C ASN A 178 5.31 15.59 -1.55
N PRO A 179 4.74 14.86 -0.57
CA PRO A 179 5.20 14.89 0.83
C PRO A 179 6.31 13.89 1.20
N HIS A 180 6.81 13.08 0.27
CA HIS A 180 7.72 11.95 0.53
C HIS A 180 9.20 12.36 0.43
N GLY A 181 10.05 11.82 1.31
CA GLY A 181 11.45 12.22 1.48
C GLY A 181 11.59 13.61 2.13
N LYS A 182 10.71 13.94 3.08
CA LYS A 182 10.53 15.28 3.67
C LYS A 182 10.45 15.25 5.20
N ILE A 183 10.81 16.39 5.79
CA ILE A 183 10.23 16.83 7.08
C ILE A 183 9.11 17.83 6.76
N LEU A 184 7.92 17.57 7.25
CA LEU A 184 6.75 18.45 7.16
C LEU A 184 6.56 19.22 8.48
N ARG A 185 5.99 20.43 8.40
CA ARG A 185 5.61 21.28 9.52
C ARG A 185 4.20 21.84 9.31
N MET A 186 3.32 21.65 10.30
CA MET A 186 1.90 22.01 10.24
C MET A 186 1.37 22.60 11.56
N ASN A 187 0.25 23.31 11.50
CA ASN A 187 -0.50 23.73 12.69
C ASN A 187 -1.15 22.52 13.38
N LYS A 188 -1.64 22.71 14.62
CA LYS A 188 -2.31 21.65 15.43
C LYS A 188 -3.55 21.03 14.79
N ASP A 189 -4.10 21.68 13.76
CA ASP A 189 -5.28 21.31 12.98
C ASP A 189 -4.93 20.85 11.55
N GLY A 190 -3.65 20.71 11.21
CA GLY A 190 -3.16 20.27 9.89
C GLY A 190 -2.97 21.39 8.87
N THR A 191 -3.39 22.62 9.16
CA THR A 191 -3.25 23.75 8.23
C THR A 191 -1.79 24.21 8.08
N THR A 192 -1.44 24.77 6.93
CA THR A 192 -0.10 25.31 6.65
C THR A 192 0.20 26.53 7.56
N PRO A 193 1.33 26.57 8.28
CA PRO A 193 1.84 27.79 8.90
C PRO A 193 2.36 28.75 7.82
N SER A 194 1.93 30.02 7.86
CA SER A 194 2.29 31.04 6.86
C SER A 194 3.79 31.41 6.84
N ASP A 195 4.58 30.88 7.79
CA ASP A 195 6.02 31.04 7.90
C ASP A 195 6.80 29.78 7.46
N ASN A 196 6.16 28.77 6.86
CA ASN A 196 6.86 27.68 6.16
C ASN A 196 7.68 28.21 4.95
N PRO A 197 8.72 27.50 4.48
CA PRO A 197 9.59 27.98 3.40
C PRO A 197 8.93 28.06 2.01
N PHE A 198 7.90 27.25 1.73
CA PHE A 198 7.32 27.11 0.39
C PHE A 198 5.86 27.61 0.25
N VAL A 199 5.36 28.38 1.22
CA VAL A 199 3.98 28.91 1.20
C VAL A 199 3.75 29.79 -0.02
N GLY A 200 2.61 29.60 -0.70
CA GLY A 200 2.23 30.38 -1.89
C GLY A 200 3.01 30.08 -3.16
N GLN A 201 3.87 29.06 -3.17
CA GLN A 201 4.55 28.59 -4.39
C GLN A 201 3.64 27.62 -5.16
N SER A 202 3.59 27.77 -6.49
CA SER A 202 2.79 26.88 -7.34
C SER A 202 3.40 25.48 -7.41
N GLN A 203 2.57 24.44 -7.46
CA GLN A 203 2.98 23.03 -7.59
C GLN A 203 3.92 22.52 -6.47
N VAL A 204 3.87 23.10 -5.26
CA VAL A 204 4.66 22.66 -4.08
C VAL A 204 3.75 22.33 -2.88
N GLU A 205 4.06 21.27 -2.13
CA GLU A 205 3.46 20.99 -0.81
C GLU A 205 4.00 21.99 0.22
N GLU A 206 3.24 23.05 0.48
CA GLU A 206 3.60 24.14 1.41
C GLU A 206 3.96 23.66 2.84
N LYS A 207 3.55 22.46 3.24
CA LYS A 207 3.89 21.87 4.54
C LYS A 207 5.36 21.44 4.62
N ILE A 208 6.10 21.35 3.51
CA ILE A 208 7.52 21.00 3.52
C ILE A 208 8.30 22.03 4.36
N TRP A 209 9.06 21.53 5.34
CA TRP A 209 10.04 22.29 6.11
C TRP A 209 11.47 22.04 5.63
N ALA A 210 11.77 20.81 5.20
CA ALA A 210 13.05 20.36 4.65
C ALA A 210 12.83 19.12 3.75
N TYR A 211 13.71 18.88 2.79
CA TYR A 211 13.53 17.86 1.74
C TYR A 211 14.84 17.18 1.32
N GLY A 212 14.76 16.17 0.46
CA GLY A 212 15.94 15.42 0.00
C GLY A 212 16.45 14.42 1.04
N PHE A 213 15.54 13.81 1.82
CA PHE A 213 15.82 12.69 2.73
C PHE A 213 15.38 11.36 2.12
N ARG A 214 15.97 10.24 2.57
CA ARG A 214 15.59 8.87 2.18
C ARG A 214 14.49 8.29 3.07
N ASN A 215 14.82 7.98 4.32
CA ASN A 215 13.88 7.52 5.33
C ASN A 215 14.22 8.18 6.69
N PRO A 216 13.74 9.42 6.94
CA PRO A 216 14.01 10.17 8.16
C PRO A 216 13.20 9.58 9.34
N PHE A 217 13.60 8.39 9.79
CA PHE A 217 12.85 7.53 10.70
C PHE A 217 12.67 8.17 12.08
N ARG A 218 13.73 8.79 12.61
CA ARG A 218 13.75 9.40 13.96
C ARG A 218 14.30 10.81 13.94
N PHE A 219 13.59 11.74 14.60
CA PHE A 219 14.04 13.13 14.75
C PHE A 219 13.77 13.72 16.13
N GLN A 220 14.60 14.69 16.51
CA GLN A 220 14.61 15.29 17.84
C GLN A 220 14.92 16.78 17.78
N PHE A 221 14.17 17.58 18.56
CA PHE A 221 14.56 18.95 18.89
C PHE A 221 15.45 18.97 20.13
N ASP A 222 16.54 19.73 20.10
CA ASP A 222 17.20 20.17 21.33
C ASP A 222 16.31 21.19 22.05
N SER A 223 15.89 20.89 23.28
CA SER A 223 15.01 21.74 24.07
C SER A 223 15.68 23.04 24.58
N VAL A 224 16.99 23.18 24.44
CA VAL A 224 17.73 24.41 24.82
C VAL A 224 17.98 25.33 23.63
N THR A 225 18.49 24.83 22.50
CA THR A 225 18.80 25.67 21.32
C THR A 225 17.68 25.70 20.27
N GLY A 226 16.66 24.85 20.37
CA GLY A 226 15.58 24.74 19.40
C GLY A 226 15.98 24.13 18.05
N ARG A 227 17.23 23.65 17.92
CA ARG A 227 17.73 22.98 16.71
C ARG A 227 17.05 21.64 16.50
N LEU A 228 16.70 21.35 15.25
CA LEU A 228 16.16 20.07 14.81
C LEU A 228 17.31 19.19 14.30
N TYR A 229 17.36 17.95 14.77
CA TYR A 229 18.24 16.91 14.25
C TYR A 229 17.40 15.74 13.73
N VAL A 230 17.84 15.14 12.63
CA VAL A 230 17.22 13.96 11.99
C VAL A 230 18.28 12.86 11.92
N GLY A 231 17.86 11.61 12.10
CA GLY A 231 18.60 10.44 11.63
C GLY A 231 17.92 9.94 10.37
N ASP A 232 18.65 9.92 9.26
CA ASP A 232 18.16 9.46 7.96
C ASP A 232 18.80 8.10 7.63
N VAL A 233 17.96 7.12 7.31
CA VAL A 233 18.38 5.73 7.09
C VAL A 233 18.72 5.54 5.62
N GLY A 234 20.01 5.33 5.33
CA GLY A 234 20.57 5.24 3.98
C GLY A 234 20.25 3.93 3.26
N GLN A 235 20.84 3.73 2.08
CA GLN A 235 20.47 2.60 1.21
C GLN A 235 21.37 1.39 1.38
N SER A 236 22.69 1.57 1.39
CA SER A 236 23.64 0.46 1.19
C SER A 236 25.08 0.74 1.64
N ALA A 237 25.44 1.99 1.95
CA ALA A 237 26.80 2.36 2.30
C ALA A 237 26.91 3.19 3.59
N TRP A 238 25.94 4.06 3.88
CA TRP A 238 26.02 5.02 4.98
C TRP A 238 24.69 5.19 5.73
N GLU A 239 24.80 5.54 7.02
CA GLU A 239 23.72 6.06 7.86
C GLU A 239 24.04 7.51 8.23
N GLU A 240 23.03 8.38 8.32
CA GLU A 240 23.22 9.83 8.36
C GLU A 240 22.57 10.50 9.59
N ILE A 241 23.19 11.58 10.08
CA ILE A 241 22.63 12.46 11.10
C ILE A 241 22.79 13.91 10.66
N ASP A 242 21.66 14.59 10.53
CA ASP A 242 21.53 15.95 9.99
C ASP A 242 21.25 16.99 11.05
N LEU A 243 21.70 18.22 10.79
CA LEU A 243 21.25 19.44 11.48
C LEU A 243 20.30 20.18 10.54
N VAL A 244 18.99 20.04 10.79
CA VAL A 244 17.97 20.43 9.82
C VAL A 244 17.68 21.93 9.84
N GLN A 245 17.77 22.53 8.66
CA GLN A 245 17.56 23.95 8.41
C GLN A 245 16.25 24.16 7.62
N LYS A 246 15.59 25.31 7.85
CA LYS A 246 14.38 25.68 7.11
C LYS A 246 14.67 25.80 5.62
N GLY A 247 13.95 25.03 4.79
CA GLY A 247 14.12 24.99 3.34
C GLY A 247 15.35 24.20 2.87
N GLY A 248 16.04 23.49 3.77
CA GLY A 248 17.23 22.72 3.44
C GLY A 248 16.94 21.49 2.56
N ASN A 249 17.88 21.20 1.67
CA ASN A 249 17.92 20.01 0.82
C ASN A 249 19.09 19.12 1.25
N TYR A 250 18.85 17.86 1.60
CA TYR A 250 19.88 16.92 2.09
C TYR A 250 20.42 16.00 0.96
N GLY A 251 19.92 16.19 -0.26
CA GLY A 251 20.56 15.71 -1.48
C GLY A 251 20.28 14.27 -1.89
N TRP A 252 19.55 13.48 -1.09
CA TRP A 252 19.10 12.14 -1.52
C TRP A 252 18.25 12.26 -2.81
N PRO A 253 18.49 11.45 -3.87
CA PRO A 253 19.44 10.34 -4.01
C PRO A 253 20.77 10.66 -4.71
N THR A 254 21.13 11.94 -4.84
CA THR A 254 22.41 12.37 -5.45
C THR A 254 23.61 12.15 -4.50
N CYS A 255 23.34 12.13 -3.19
CA CYS A 255 24.31 11.82 -2.14
C CYS A 255 23.76 10.72 -1.22
N GLU A 256 24.65 9.90 -0.67
CA GLU A 256 24.41 8.97 0.45
C GLU A 256 25.62 9.14 1.38
N GLY A 257 25.41 9.71 2.56
CA GLY A 257 26.49 10.36 3.31
C GLY A 257 26.94 11.68 2.65
N PHE A 258 28.02 12.25 3.19
CA PHE A 258 28.67 13.45 2.65
C PHE A 258 28.81 13.43 1.12
N CYS A 259 28.37 14.50 0.45
CA CYS A 259 28.36 14.65 -0.99
C CYS A 259 29.76 14.68 -1.66
N GLN A 260 30.84 14.74 -0.87
CA GLN A 260 32.25 14.56 -1.28
C GLN A 260 32.71 15.35 -2.52
N GLY A 261 32.11 16.52 -2.76
CA GLY A 261 32.42 17.40 -3.90
C GLY A 261 31.52 17.24 -5.13
N ASN A 262 30.60 16.27 -5.15
CA ASN A 262 29.50 16.18 -6.12
C ASN A 262 28.29 17.06 -5.73
N ASN A 263 28.55 18.19 -5.05
CA ASN A 263 27.50 19.09 -4.57
C ASN A 263 27.14 20.12 -5.64
N THR A 264 26.47 19.65 -6.70
CA THR A 264 25.98 20.49 -7.80
C THR A 264 24.66 21.20 -7.49
N GLY A 265 23.92 20.75 -6.47
CA GLY A 265 22.59 21.25 -6.10
C GLY A 265 22.53 22.15 -4.85
N ASN A 266 23.66 22.56 -4.27
CA ASN A 266 23.74 23.23 -2.96
C ASN A 266 23.07 22.43 -1.83
N PHE A 267 23.27 21.11 -1.83
CA PHE A 267 22.84 20.21 -0.77
C PHE A 267 23.57 20.53 0.55
N ILE A 268 22.92 20.25 1.67
CA ILE A 268 23.47 20.40 3.01
C ILE A 268 24.03 19.04 3.44
N ASP A 269 25.36 18.93 3.57
CA ASP A 269 26.01 17.73 4.09
C ASP A 269 25.53 17.40 5.53
N PRO A 270 25.43 16.11 5.91
CA PRO A 270 25.12 15.70 7.27
C PRO A 270 26.20 16.16 8.27
N ILE A 271 25.84 16.36 9.54
CA ILE A 271 26.86 16.65 10.58
C ILE A 271 27.68 15.41 10.94
N PHE A 272 27.15 14.22 10.64
CA PHE A 272 27.81 12.94 10.83
C PHE A 272 27.20 11.88 9.91
N SER A 273 28.05 11.00 9.37
CA SER A 273 27.61 9.72 8.82
C SER A 273 28.54 8.59 9.28
N TYR A 274 28.05 7.35 9.27
CA TYR A 274 28.85 6.16 9.55
C TYR A 274 28.54 5.04 8.54
N SER A 275 29.55 4.22 8.21
CA SER A 275 29.40 3.24 7.15
C SER A 275 28.80 1.93 7.64
N HIS A 276 27.95 1.33 6.80
CA HIS A 276 27.46 -0.05 6.88
C HIS A 276 28.60 -1.08 6.95
N ALA A 277 29.75 -0.79 6.31
CA ALA A 277 30.94 -1.65 6.28
C ALA A 277 30.67 -3.11 5.85
N GLY A 278 29.66 -3.34 5.01
CA GLY A 278 29.25 -4.69 4.56
C GLY A 278 28.36 -5.45 5.54
N GLN A 279 27.73 -4.77 6.49
CA GLN A 279 26.71 -5.28 7.41
C GLN A 279 25.46 -4.39 7.31
N SER A 280 24.29 -4.94 7.63
CA SER A 280 23.08 -4.13 7.80
C SER A 280 23.28 -3.11 8.93
N ALA A 281 22.86 -1.87 8.70
CA ALA A 281 22.79 -0.78 9.67
C ALA A 281 21.43 -0.09 9.54
N SER A 282 21.00 0.64 10.56
CA SER A 282 19.88 1.59 10.47
C SER A 282 19.86 2.51 11.68
N VAL A 283 20.02 3.81 11.45
CA VAL A 283 20.09 4.83 12.50
C VAL A 283 18.73 5.08 13.14
N SER A 284 18.71 4.99 14.47
CA SER A 284 17.59 5.46 15.30
C SER A 284 18.08 6.63 16.14
N LEU A 285 17.82 7.86 15.65
CA LEU A 285 18.18 9.08 16.36
C LEU A 285 17.53 9.11 17.75
N GLY A 286 18.35 9.32 18.77
CA GLY A 286 17.93 9.44 20.15
C GLY A 286 17.90 10.89 20.64
N PRO A 287 17.94 11.10 21.97
CA PRO A 287 17.78 12.41 22.55
C PRO A 287 19.08 13.24 22.56
N ILE A 288 18.93 14.57 22.50
CA ILE A 288 19.95 15.48 23.01
C ILE A 288 19.81 15.51 24.53
N TYR A 289 20.85 15.12 25.26
CA TYR A 289 20.75 14.98 26.71
C TYR A 289 20.75 16.34 27.40
N GLN A 290 19.58 16.77 27.88
CA GLN A 290 19.41 18.01 28.66
C GLN A 290 19.00 17.76 30.13
N GLY A 291 19.00 16.50 30.58
CA GLY A 291 18.75 16.13 31.98
C GLY A 291 19.86 16.58 32.94
N ASN A 292 19.69 16.26 34.22
CA ASN A 292 20.64 16.59 35.30
C ASN A 292 21.11 15.35 36.10
N MET A 293 20.78 14.14 35.64
CA MET A 293 21.18 12.88 36.30
C MET A 293 22.56 12.41 35.82
N PHE A 294 22.82 12.48 34.51
CA PHE A 294 24.11 12.11 33.93
C PHE A 294 25.16 13.22 34.19
N PRO A 295 26.46 12.90 34.19
CA PRO A 295 27.52 13.89 34.35
C PRO A 295 27.42 15.03 33.34
N SER A 296 27.83 16.23 33.75
CA SER A 296 27.74 17.46 32.94
C SER A 296 28.42 17.36 31.57
N GLN A 297 29.40 16.48 31.40
CA GLN A 297 30.07 16.19 30.12
C GLN A 297 29.16 15.56 29.04
N TYR A 298 27.99 15.04 29.42
CA TYR A 298 26.97 14.54 28.50
C TYR A 298 25.92 15.59 28.14
N LYS A 299 25.89 16.75 28.84
CA LYS A 299 24.84 17.75 28.66
C LYS A 299 25.03 18.49 27.34
N GLY A 300 24.02 18.43 26.47
CA GLY A 300 24.07 18.94 25.09
C GLY A 300 24.65 17.95 24.06
N ASN A 301 25.08 16.75 24.47
CA ASN A 301 25.46 15.69 23.53
C ASN A 301 24.22 15.01 22.95
N LEU A 302 24.27 14.65 21.66
CA LEU A 302 23.24 13.88 20.98
C LEU A 302 23.54 12.39 21.14
N PHE A 303 22.54 11.60 21.52
CA PHE A 303 22.61 10.14 21.54
C PHE A 303 21.91 9.56 20.31
N TYR A 304 22.39 8.44 19.79
CA TYR A 304 21.76 7.70 18.70
C TYR A 304 21.99 6.19 18.87
N GLY A 305 21.01 5.40 18.47
CA GLY A 305 21.11 3.94 18.40
C GLY A 305 21.20 3.44 16.97
N ASP A 306 21.45 2.13 16.83
CA ASP A 306 21.34 1.43 15.55
C ASP A 306 20.51 0.14 15.72
N TYR A 307 19.52 -0.05 14.86
CA TYR A 307 18.59 -1.18 14.91
C TYR A 307 19.25 -2.53 14.56
N ALA A 308 20.20 -2.55 13.63
CA ALA A 308 20.82 -3.79 13.15
C ALA A 308 22.16 -4.08 13.83
N LEU A 309 22.98 -3.04 14.06
CA LEU A 309 24.26 -3.13 14.75
C LEU A 309 24.13 -3.12 16.28
N GLY A 310 22.94 -2.81 16.81
CA GLY A 310 22.54 -3.10 18.18
C GLY A 310 23.23 -2.28 19.28
N PHE A 311 23.66 -1.04 18.97
CA PHE A 311 24.39 -0.16 19.87
C PHE A 311 23.61 1.09 20.27
N ILE A 312 24.12 1.80 21.29
CA ILE A 312 23.90 3.23 21.55
C ILE A 312 25.26 3.93 21.57
N LYS A 313 25.36 5.04 20.85
CA LYS A 313 26.54 5.92 20.76
C LYS A 313 26.11 7.38 20.94
N GLY A 314 27.06 8.30 20.93
CA GLY A 314 26.74 9.72 20.92
C GLY A 314 27.75 10.62 20.23
N LEU A 315 27.27 11.82 19.91
CA LEU A 315 28.01 12.92 19.30
C LEU A 315 28.18 14.04 20.33
N THR A 316 29.40 14.52 20.50
CA THR A 316 29.65 15.82 21.16
C THR A 316 29.37 16.92 20.17
N LEU A 317 28.50 17.87 20.52
CA LEU A 317 28.12 18.98 19.64
C LEU A 317 28.86 20.27 20.02
N ASP A 318 29.18 21.11 19.04
CA ASP A 318 29.74 22.44 19.26
C ASP A 318 28.63 23.50 19.50
N ALA A 319 29.03 24.76 19.69
CA ALA A 319 28.08 25.85 19.89
C ALA A 319 27.14 26.09 18.69
N ASN A 320 27.53 25.66 17.49
CA ASN A 320 26.75 25.76 16.25
C ASN A 320 25.80 24.57 16.04
N GLY A 321 25.98 23.47 16.79
CA GLY A 321 25.26 22.22 16.62
C GLY A 321 25.98 21.21 15.71
N ALA A 322 27.20 21.53 15.27
CA ALA A 322 28.00 20.61 14.46
C ALA A 322 28.73 19.59 15.35
N LYS A 323 28.98 18.38 14.83
CA LYS A 323 29.72 17.33 15.54
C LYS A 323 31.18 17.74 15.78
N SER A 324 31.55 17.96 17.03
CA SER A 324 32.93 18.17 17.49
C SER A 324 33.64 16.88 17.95
N GLY A 325 32.90 15.82 18.27
CA GLY A 325 33.44 14.53 18.68
C GLY A 325 32.43 13.39 18.65
N THR A 326 32.89 12.17 18.88
CA THR A 326 32.06 10.95 18.99
C THR A 326 32.47 10.15 20.22
N PHE A 327 31.54 9.39 20.80
CA PHE A 327 31.81 8.44 21.87
C PHE A 327 30.93 7.19 21.76
N ASP A 328 31.50 6.05 22.14
CA ASP A 328 30.73 4.83 22.39
C ASP A 328 30.03 4.94 23.75
N PHE A 329 28.81 4.41 23.86
CA PHE A 329 28.07 4.38 25.12
C PHE A 329 27.72 2.94 25.53
N ASP A 330 26.92 2.22 24.74
CA ASP A 330 26.62 0.79 24.93
C ASP A 330 26.79 0.08 23.59
N LEU A 331 27.60 -0.97 23.50
CA LEU A 331 27.84 -1.71 22.25
C LEU A 331 27.07 -3.04 22.20
N SER A 332 25.99 -3.13 22.98
CA SER A 332 25.20 -4.34 23.22
C SER A 332 23.74 -4.04 23.64
N ALA A 333 23.22 -2.85 23.30
CA ALA A 333 21.91 -2.36 23.72
C ALA A 333 20.73 -3.22 23.21
N GLY A 334 20.90 -3.89 22.06
CA GLY A 334 19.83 -4.55 21.29
C GLY A 334 19.32 -3.67 20.15
N SER A 335 18.34 -4.14 19.39
CA SER A 335 17.83 -3.43 18.19
C SER A 335 17.01 -2.19 18.56
N VAL A 336 17.69 -1.07 18.84
CA VAL A 336 17.08 0.20 19.30
C VAL A 336 16.25 0.83 18.17
N VAL A 337 15.03 1.29 18.51
CA VAL A 337 14.14 2.01 17.58
C VAL A 337 13.66 3.38 18.08
N ASP A 338 13.76 3.65 19.38
CA ASP A 338 13.40 4.95 19.99
C ASP A 338 14.12 5.11 21.34
N ALA A 339 14.49 6.34 21.68
CA ALA A 339 15.16 6.69 22.94
C ALA A 339 14.80 8.13 23.38
N LYS A 340 14.49 8.31 24.66
CA LYS A 340 13.91 9.55 25.21
C LYS A 340 14.38 9.84 26.64
N ILE A 341 14.43 11.11 27.03
CA ILE A 341 14.75 11.53 28.40
C ILE A 341 13.47 11.69 29.20
N ALA A 342 13.38 11.02 30.35
CA ALA A 342 12.29 11.18 31.31
C ALA A 342 12.46 12.45 32.15
N SER A 343 11.39 12.91 32.81
CA SER A 343 11.37 14.15 33.58
C SER A 343 12.31 14.16 34.80
N ASP A 344 12.76 12.99 35.27
CA ASP A 344 13.78 12.84 36.31
C ASP A 344 15.24 12.96 35.78
N GLY A 345 15.41 13.04 34.46
CA GLY A 345 16.70 13.08 33.79
C GLY A 345 17.32 11.71 33.47
N SER A 346 16.63 10.59 33.73
CA SER A 346 17.04 9.27 33.23
C SER A 346 16.71 9.11 31.74
N MET A 347 17.49 8.29 31.01
CA MET A 347 17.24 8.01 29.60
C MET A 347 16.56 6.65 29.46
N TYR A 348 15.42 6.60 28.78
CA TYR A 348 14.78 5.35 28.40
C TYR A 348 15.07 5.03 26.93
N TYR A 349 15.12 3.75 26.59
CA TYR A 349 15.15 3.30 25.20
C TYR A 349 14.35 2.01 25.04
N ILE A 350 13.79 1.81 23.85
CA ILE A 350 13.01 0.61 23.51
C ILE A 350 13.69 -0.14 22.37
N THR A 351 13.67 -1.47 22.44
CA THR A 351 14.26 -2.36 21.43
C THR A 351 13.18 -3.23 20.79
N TYR A 352 13.21 -3.33 19.45
CA TYR A 352 12.38 -4.24 18.67
C TYR A 352 12.79 -5.70 18.90
N TYR A 353 14.10 -5.95 19.03
CA TYR A 353 14.63 -7.27 19.36
C TYR A 353 15.78 -7.21 20.40
N PRO A 354 15.69 -7.97 21.51
CA PRO A 354 14.46 -8.51 22.09
C PRO A 354 13.49 -7.39 22.49
N GLU A 355 12.19 -7.67 22.46
CA GLU A 355 11.09 -6.70 22.69
C GLU A 355 11.08 -6.18 24.14
N ARG A 356 11.75 -5.05 24.40
CA ARG A 356 12.04 -4.57 25.77
C ARG A 356 12.07 -3.06 25.88
N LEU A 357 11.67 -2.57 27.05
CA LEU A 357 11.85 -1.17 27.47
C LEU A 357 12.87 -1.13 28.60
N TYR A 358 13.90 -0.31 28.44
CA TYR A 358 14.98 -0.13 29.40
C TYR A 358 15.04 1.33 29.91
N ARG A 359 15.64 1.52 31.08
CA ARG A 359 15.96 2.81 31.69
C ARG A 359 17.44 2.83 32.10
N ILE A 360 18.16 3.83 31.64
CA ILE A 360 19.54 4.15 31.98
C ILE A 360 19.54 5.27 33.02
N THR A 361 20.09 4.99 34.20
CA THR A 361 20.36 5.97 35.26
C THR A 361 21.87 6.18 35.44
N TYR A 362 22.24 7.18 36.24
CA TYR A 362 23.62 7.42 36.66
C TYR A 362 23.65 7.74 38.16
N SER A 363 24.63 7.20 38.89
CA SER A 363 24.79 7.46 40.33
C SER A 363 26.25 7.52 40.79
N THR A 364 26.54 8.36 41.77
CA THR A 364 27.88 8.52 42.39
C THR A 364 27.91 8.34 43.91
N GLY A 365 26.77 7.96 44.49
CA GLY A 365 26.74 7.05 45.64
C GLY A 365 25.87 5.83 45.26
N ASN A 366 25.68 4.91 46.19
CA ASN A 366 24.86 3.69 46.08
C ASN A 366 24.39 3.32 44.65
N GLN A 367 25.28 2.66 43.91
CA GLN A 367 24.97 2.02 42.64
C GLN A 367 24.23 0.70 42.87
N ILE A 368 23.04 0.51 42.27
CA ILE A 368 22.25 -0.72 42.38
C ILE A 368 23.12 -1.96 42.09
N PRO A 369 23.16 -2.99 42.96
CA PRO A 369 24.08 -4.11 42.83
C PRO A 369 23.87 -4.89 41.54
N ILE A 370 24.99 -5.26 40.88
CA ILE A 370 24.99 -6.03 39.64
C ILE A 370 24.79 -7.50 39.99
N ALA A 371 23.53 -7.92 39.95
CA ALA A 371 23.10 -9.30 40.17
C ALA A 371 23.62 -10.24 39.06
N LYS A 372 24.27 -11.35 39.45
CA LYS A 372 24.58 -12.47 38.54
C LYS A 372 24.20 -13.79 39.18
N SER A 373 23.59 -14.66 38.41
CA SER A 373 23.16 -15.99 38.85
C SER A 373 23.62 -17.04 37.86
N SER A 374 24.00 -18.19 38.41
CA SER A 374 24.35 -19.40 37.67
C SER A 374 23.91 -20.64 38.46
N SER A 375 23.85 -21.78 37.79
CA SER A 375 23.71 -23.09 38.43
C SER A 375 24.72 -24.07 37.85
N ASP A 376 25.11 -25.06 38.63
CA ASP A 376 25.98 -26.16 38.21
C ASP A 376 25.33 -27.04 37.12
N ILE A 377 24.01 -27.23 37.22
CA ILE A 377 23.17 -27.93 36.25
C ILE A 377 21.87 -27.16 36.00
N THR A 378 21.30 -27.29 34.80
CA THR A 378 20.00 -26.70 34.42
C THR A 378 18.89 -27.74 34.21
N GLY A 379 19.17 -29.02 34.47
CA GLY A 379 18.14 -30.06 34.45
C GLY A 379 18.65 -31.46 34.79
N GLY A 380 17.71 -32.39 34.96
CA GLY A 380 17.95 -33.77 35.36
C GLY A 380 16.81 -34.35 36.20
N ASN A 381 16.86 -35.64 36.53
CA ASN A 381 15.75 -36.33 37.21
C ASN A 381 15.61 -35.97 38.70
N PRO A 382 14.37 -35.96 39.23
CA PRO A 382 14.13 -35.80 40.66
C PRO A 382 14.63 -37.02 41.47
N PRO A 383 15.18 -36.83 42.69
CA PRO A 383 15.44 -35.55 43.35
C PRO A 383 16.67 -34.84 42.74
N LEU A 384 16.44 -33.72 42.07
CA LEU A 384 17.49 -32.96 41.41
C LEU A 384 18.09 -31.98 42.42
N THR A 385 19.32 -32.25 42.84
CA THR A 385 20.10 -31.31 43.66
C THR A 385 20.79 -30.34 42.71
N VAL A 386 20.50 -29.05 42.86
CA VAL A 386 21.09 -27.95 42.09
C VAL A 386 21.85 -27.04 43.06
N HIS A 387 23.10 -26.75 42.73
CA HIS A 387 23.94 -25.80 43.43
C HIS A 387 23.92 -24.47 42.66
N PHE A 388 23.22 -23.48 43.22
CA PHE A 388 23.21 -22.14 42.66
C PHE A 388 24.43 -21.36 43.13
N SER A 389 24.98 -20.54 42.23
CA SER A 389 26.02 -19.59 42.57
C SER A 389 25.66 -18.18 42.11
N SER A 390 25.89 -17.23 43.01
CA SER A 390 25.85 -15.80 42.73
C SER A 390 27.20 -15.23 42.27
N ASP A 391 28.19 -16.07 41.95
CA ASP A 391 29.55 -15.66 41.58
C ASP A 391 29.58 -14.56 40.50
N GLY A 392 30.36 -13.51 40.77
CA GLY A 392 30.40 -12.31 39.93
C GLY A 392 29.26 -11.32 40.17
N THR A 393 28.31 -11.63 41.05
CA THR A 393 27.49 -10.60 41.72
C THR A 393 28.42 -9.68 42.49
N ASN A 394 28.22 -8.38 42.33
CA ASN A 394 29.00 -7.36 43.02
C ASN A 394 28.17 -6.10 43.19
N ASP A 395 28.44 -5.39 44.27
CA ASP A 395 28.03 -4.01 44.43
C ASP A 395 29.12 -3.12 43.81
N PRO A 396 28.80 -2.20 42.88
CA PRO A 396 29.83 -1.38 42.22
C PRO A 396 30.56 -0.39 43.14
N ASP A 397 29.93 0.04 44.25
CA ASP A 397 30.56 0.90 45.26
C ASP A 397 31.23 0.07 46.38
N GLY A 398 30.85 -1.20 46.51
CA GLY A 398 31.38 -2.18 47.46
C GLY A 398 30.54 -2.37 48.72
N ASP A 399 29.29 -1.91 48.72
CA ASP A 399 28.37 -2.03 49.84
C ASP A 399 27.88 -3.48 50.09
N SER A 400 27.31 -3.72 51.27
CA SER A 400 27.01 -5.08 51.76
C SER A 400 25.73 -5.66 51.15
N ILE A 401 25.89 -6.60 50.22
CA ILE A 401 24.79 -7.24 49.50
C ILE A 401 24.02 -8.25 50.35
N THR A 402 22.69 -8.17 50.31
CA THR A 402 21.74 -9.22 50.72
C THR A 402 21.17 -9.92 49.49
N TYR A 403 20.81 -11.21 49.62
CA TYR A 403 20.36 -12.07 48.52
C TYR A 403 18.93 -12.55 48.77
N LEU A 404 18.13 -12.66 47.71
CA LEU A 404 16.84 -13.33 47.70
C LEU A 404 16.71 -14.17 46.43
N TRP A 405 16.88 -15.48 46.61
CA TRP A 405 16.56 -16.48 45.58
C TRP A 405 15.09 -16.88 45.68
N ASP A 406 14.34 -16.76 44.59
CA ASP A 406 13.03 -17.38 44.34
C ASP A 406 13.28 -18.63 43.49
N PHE A 407 12.97 -19.82 44.00
CA PHE A 407 13.23 -21.09 43.31
C PHE A 407 12.13 -21.51 42.32
N GLY A 408 11.09 -20.68 42.13
CA GLY A 408 9.97 -20.96 41.21
C GLY A 408 8.96 -21.99 41.73
N ASP A 409 9.09 -22.45 42.98
CA ASP A 409 8.19 -23.42 43.63
C ASP A 409 7.55 -22.90 44.93
N ASN A 410 7.57 -21.58 45.13
CA ASN A 410 7.19 -20.87 46.37
C ASN A 410 8.13 -21.11 47.56
N THR A 411 9.35 -21.64 47.32
CA THR A 411 10.43 -21.64 48.33
C THR A 411 11.52 -20.64 47.96
N PHE A 412 12.21 -20.14 48.99
CA PHE A 412 13.16 -19.05 48.88
C PHE A 412 14.42 -19.33 49.72
N ALA A 413 15.55 -18.70 49.38
CA ALA A 413 16.76 -18.69 50.21
C ALA A 413 17.44 -17.31 50.19
N THR A 414 18.20 -17.02 51.25
CA THR A 414 18.96 -15.77 51.42
C THR A 414 20.48 -15.99 51.51
N ASP A 415 20.94 -17.24 51.42
CA ASP A 415 22.36 -17.55 51.22
C ASP A 415 22.82 -17.09 49.82
N PRO A 416 24.08 -16.66 49.66
CA PRO A 416 24.59 -16.23 48.35
C PRO A 416 24.63 -17.38 47.34
N ASN A 417 25.04 -18.57 47.78
CA ASN A 417 25.23 -19.76 46.94
C ASN A 417 24.42 -20.95 47.50
N PRO A 418 23.08 -20.93 47.39
CA PRO A 418 22.21 -21.90 48.04
C PRO A 418 22.18 -23.23 47.27
N THR A 419 21.92 -24.32 48.01
CA THR A 419 21.65 -25.64 47.44
C THR A 419 20.16 -25.95 47.52
N LYS A 420 19.55 -26.29 46.39
CA LYS A 420 18.12 -26.58 46.27
C LYS A 420 17.92 -28.01 45.79
N ILE A 421 16.98 -28.73 46.41
CA ILE A 421 16.56 -30.05 45.95
C ILE A 421 15.13 -29.95 45.38
N TYR A 422 14.99 -30.21 44.09
CA TYR A 422 13.70 -30.33 43.42
C TYR A 422 13.24 -31.79 43.42
N ASN A 423 12.22 -32.09 44.23
CA ASN A 423 11.71 -33.44 44.45
C ASN A 423 10.54 -33.81 43.52
N GLN A 424 9.94 -32.82 42.86
CA GLN A 424 8.90 -33.01 41.86
C GLN A 424 9.49 -32.68 40.48
N LYS A 425 8.98 -33.33 39.44
CA LYS A 425 9.27 -32.92 38.07
C LYS A 425 8.58 -31.57 37.79
N GLY A 426 9.13 -30.80 36.86
CA GLY A 426 8.68 -29.44 36.58
C GLY A 426 9.71 -28.62 35.80
N THR A 427 9.24 -27.60 35.08
CA THR A 427 10.09 -26.46 34.72
C THR A 427 9.94 -25.37 35.78
N TYR A 428 11.04 -24.95 36.40
CA TYR A 428 11.09 -23.94 37.44
C TYR A 428 11.89 -22.72 36.96
N THR A 429 11.30 -21.52 37.04
CA THR A 429 11.98 -20.26 36.70
C THR A 429 12.56 -19.65 37.96
N VAL A 430 13.86 -19.85 38.17
CA VAL A 430 14.60 -19.36 39.33
C VAL A 430 15.04 -17.92 39.09
N LYS A 431 14.86 -17.07 40.09
CA LYS A 431 15.25 -15.65 40.05
C LYS A 431 16.16 -15.35 41.23
N LEU A 432 17.20 -14.54 40.98
CA LEU A 432 17.98 -13.91 42.03
C LEU A 432 17.69 -12.40 42.01
N ALA A 433 17.16 -11.89 43.12
CA ALA A 433 17.21 -10.48 43.46
C ALA A 433 18.30 -10.25 44.52
N VAL A 434 18.99 -9.12 44.46
CA VAL A 434 20.02 -8.72 45.42
C VAL A 434 19.87 -7.26 45.80
N SER A 435 20.14 -6.91 47.06
CA SER A 435 19.92 -5.56 47.58
C SER A 435 21.00 -5.15 48.58
N ASP A 436 21.53 -3.95 48.38
CA ASP A 436 22.39 -3.15 49.27
C ASP A 436 21.60 -2.50 50.43
N GLY A 437 20.27 -2.42 50.29
CA GLY A 437 19.33 -1.69 51.13
C GLY A 437 18.59 -0.58 50.36
N PRO A 438 19.28 0.44 49.80
CA PRO A 438 18.64 1.51 49.02
C PRO A 438 18.16 1.14 47.61
N GLY A 439 18.67 0.06 47.02
CA GLY A 439 18.38 -0.42 45.67
C GLY A 439 18.26 -1.94 45.56
N THR A 440 17.81 -2.43 44.39
CA THR A 440 17.64 -3.87 44.15
C THR A 440 18.03 -4.25 42.71
N GLY A 441 19.10 -5.04 42.57
CA GLY A 441 19.48 -5.68 41.32
C GLY A 441 18.71 -6.98 41.09
N ASN A 442 18.49 -7.35 39.83
CA ASN A 442 17.84 -8.61 39.44
C ASN A 442 18.68 -9.29 38.37
N ALA A 443 18.99 -10.58 38.55
CA ALA A 443 19.77 -11.35 37.59
C ALA A 443 18.90 -11.91 36.46
N ALA A 444 19.54 -12.35 35.37
CA ALA A 444 18.86 -13.13 34.33
C ALA A 444 18.27 -14.42 34.93
N PRO A 445 16.96 -14.70 34.77
CA PRO A 445 16.35 -15.90 35.35
C PRO A 445 16.97 -17.20 34.82
N ILE A 446 17.11 -18.20 35.70
CA ILE A 446 17.62 -19.53 35.35
C ILE A 446 16.43 -20.49 35.25
N THR A 447 16.28 -21.14 34.10
CA THR A 447 15.27 -22.19 33.90
C THR A 447 15.86 -23.55 34.30
N ILE A 448 15.31 -24.17 35.35
CA ILE A 448 15.64 -25.54 35.76
C ILE A 448 14.58 -26.51 35.27
N LYS A 449 14.99 -27.54 34.51
CA LYS A 449 14.12 -28.58 33.93
C LYS A 449 14.27 -29.90 34.68
N VAL A 450 13.33 -30.22 35.57
CA VAL A 450 13.39 -31.39 36.45
C VAL A 450 12.59 -32.55 35.86
N GLY A 451 13.28 -33.62 35.51
CA GLY A 451 12.76 -34.78 34.78
C GLY A 451 13.71 -35.20 33.65
N THR A 452 13.35 -36.25 32.92
CA THR A 452 13.93 -36.58 31.61
C THR A 452 13.05 -35.93 30.54
N PRO A 453 13.56 -34.96 29.75
CA PRO A 453 12.78 -34.35 28.66
C PRO A 453 12.27 -35.37 27.64
N PRO A 454 11.17 -35.09 26.94
CA PRO A 454 10.67 -35.98 25.89
C PRO A 454 11.67 -36.09 24.73
N SER A 455 11.76 -37.27 24.13
CA SER A 455 12.49 -37.45 22.87
C SER A 455 11.66 -36.83 21.74
N VAL A 456 12.26 -35.98 20.90
CA VAL A 456 11.56 -35.32 19.78
C VAL A 456 12.29 -35.60 18.47
N THR A 457 11.52 -35.98 17.45
CA THR A 457 11.97 -36.21 16.08
C THR A 457 11.06 -35.47 15.12
N ILE A 458 11.60 -34.51 14.36
CA ILE A 458 10.88 -33.95 13.21
C ILE A 458 10.99 -34.99 12.08
N THR A 459 9.84 -35.49 11.62
CA THR A 459 9.74 -36.55 10.60
C THR A 459 9.60 -36.00 9.19
N GLN A 460 9.07 -34.77 9.05
CA GLN A 460 9.13 -33.97 7.83
C GLN A 460 9.05 -32.45 8.18
N PRO A 461 9.62 -31.54 7.37
CA PRO A 461 10.46 -31.83 6.20
C PRO A 461 11.83 -32.40 6.61
N VAL A 462 12.56 -32.98 5.66
CA VAL A 462 13.93 -33.46 5.91
C VAL A 462 14.87 -32.25 6.06
N ASN A 463 15.78 -32.29 7.04
CA ASN A 463 16.70 -31.18 7.27
C ASN A 463 17.61 -30.94 6.05
N ASN A 464 17.76 -29.67 5.67
CA ASN A 464 18.42 -29.18 4.44
C ASN A 464 17.72 -29.61 3.13
N SER A 465 16.42 -29.90 3.15
CA SER A 465 15.61 -30.00 1.93
C SER A 465 15.37 -28.62 1.29
N THR A 466 14.88 -28.60 0.06
CA THR A 466 14.76 -27.38 -0.74
C THR A 466 13.32 -26.99 -1.05
N TYR A 467 13.06 -25.69 -1.23
CA TYR A 467 11.76 -25.14 -1.62
C TYR A 467 11.85 -24.22 -2.85
N HIS A 468 10.73 -24.08 -3.55
CA HIS A 468 10.42 -22.97 -4.44
C HIS A 468 9.44 -22.02 -3.74
N ALA A 469 9.41 -20.77 -4.17
CA ALA A 469 8.34 -19.87 -3.77
C ALA A 469 7.00 -20.34 -4.37
N GLY A 470 5.94 -20.28 -3.55
CA GLY A 470 4.64 -20.93 -3.84
C GLY A 470 4.53 -22.39 -3.38
N ASP A 471 5.59 -23.04 -2.88
CA ASP A 471 5.49 -24.42 -2.38
C ASP A 471 4.69 -24.50 -1.06
N THR A 472 3.81 -25.51 -0.95
CA THR A 472 3.14 -25.88 0.30
C THR A 472 4.02 -26.84 1.11
N ILE A 473 4.77 -26.31 2.07
CA ILE A 473 5.62 -27.13 2.94
C ILE A 473 4.77 -27.75 4.06
N SER A 474 4.90 -29.07 4.22
CA SER A 474 4.28 -29.83 5.31
C SER A 474 5.29 -30.11 6.42
N TYR A 475 4.90 -29.90 7.67
CA TYR A 475 5.67 -30.31 8.85
C TYR A 475 4.96 -31.42 9.62
N ALA A 476 5.75 -32.31 10.22
CA ALA A 476 5.30 -33.26 11.24
C ALA A 476 6.44 -33.60 12.21
N ALA A 477 6.11 -33.77 13.48
CA ALA A 477 7.00 -34.32 14.49
C ALA A 477 6.35 -35.45 15.27
N GLU A 478 7.18 -36.34 15.81
CA GLU A 478 6.82 -37.32 16.82
C GLU A 478 7.56 -36.99 18.12
N ALA A 479 6.92 -37.26 19.27
CA ALA A 479 7.60 -37.14 20.56
C ALA A 479 7.08 -38.14 21.59
N THR A 480 8.00 -38.72 22.34
CA THR A 480 7.70 -39.67 23.42
C THR A 480 8.20 -39.16 24.76
N ASP A 481 7.43 -39.41 25.82
CA ASP A 481 7.84 -39.14 27.20
C ASP A 481 8.96 -40.09 27.67
N SER A 482 9.45 -39.86 28.89
CA SER A 482 10.49 -40.68 29.51
C SER A 482 10.09 -42.13 29.83
N GLN A 483 8.83 -42.51 29.59
CA GLN A 483 8.27 -43.86 29.74
C GLN A 483 8.03 -44.53 28.38
N GLY A 484 8.18 -43.80 27.27
CA GLY A 484 7.96 -44.26 25.90
C GLY A 484 6.54 -44.02 25.36
N ASN A 485 5.67 -43.30 26.09
CA ASN A 485 4.33 -42.97 25.62
C ASN A 485 4.39 -41.80 24.62
N ASN A 486 3.61 -41.85 23.54
CA ASN A 486 3.46 -40.72 22.62
C ASN A 486 2.73 -39.55 23.31
N LEU A 487 3.28 -38.34 23.21
CA LEU A 487 2.64 -37.13 23.72
C LEU A 487 1.39 -36.75 22.89
N PRO A 488 0.39 -36.04 23.46
CA PRO A 488 -0.77 -35.52 22.71
C PRO A 488 -0.41 -34.30 21.85
N ASP A 489 -1.26 -33.91 20.89
CA ASP A 489 -0.97 -32.76 20.00
C ASP A 489 -0.82 -31.44 20.78
N SER A 490 -1.55 -31.29 21.89
CA SER A 490 -1.47 -30.15 22.81
C SER A 490 -0.14 -30.04 23.56
N ALA A 491 0.73 -31.06 23.51
CA ALA A 491 2.09 -31.00 24.05
C ALA A 491 3.06 -30.22 23.14
N PHE A 492 2.69 -30.01 21.87
CA PHE A 492 3.60 -29.45 20.87
C PHE A 492 3.32 -27.97 20.63
N THR A 493 4.40 -27.23 20.39
CA THR A 493 4.39 -25.86 19.89
C THR A 493 5.31 -25.78 18.68
N THR A 494 4.75 -25.44 17.52
CA THR A 494 5.49 -25.24 16.28
C THR A 494 5.65 -23.75 15.99
N GLU A 495 6.88 -23.34 15.70
CA GLU A 495 7.29 -22.00 15.28
C GLU A 495 8.06 -22.14 13.96
N ILE A 496 7.91 -21.19 13.06
CA ILE A 496 8.65 -21.13 11.80
C ILE A 496 9.25 -19.74 11.66
N LEU A 497 10.56 -19.71 11.40
CA LEU A 497 11.34 -18.48 11.28
C LEU A 497 11.82 -18.32 9.83
N LEU A 498 11.59 -17.15 9.24
CA LEU A 498 12.23 -16.72 8.00
C LEU A 498 13.56 -16.06 8.35
N HIS A 499 14.66 -16.68 7.97
CA HIS A 499 15.97 -16.08 8.04
C HIS A 499 16.31 -15.43 6.69
N HIS A 500 16.95 -14.26 6.71
CA HIS A 500 17.58 -13.72 5.51
C HIS A 500 18.84 -12.90 5.80
N GLN A 501 19.83 -13.06 4.91
CA GLN A 501 21.18 -12.50 5.04
C GLN A 501 21.79 -12.74 6.43
N THR A 502 21.72 -11.76 7.32
CA THR A 502 22.32 -11.78 8.67
C THR A 502 21.30 -11.77 9.83
N HIS A 503 19.99 -11.78 9.56
CA HIS A 503 18.96 -11.70 10.60
C HIS A 503 17.73 -12.58 10.33
N THR A 504 16.77 -12.58 11.27
CA THR A 504 15.68 -13.55 11.34
C THR A 504 14.37 -12.88 11.75
N HIS A 505 13.28 -13.27 11.10
CA HIS A 505 11.89 -12.85 11.37
C HIS A 505 11.05 -14.06 11.81
N PRO A 506 10.08 -13.88 12.72
CA PRO A 506 8.95 -14.80 12.83
C PRO A 506 8.22 -14.87 11.48
N PHE A 507 7.87 -16.08 11.04
CA PHE A 507 7.10 -16.27 9.80
C PHE A 507 5.73 -16.92 10.05
N TYR A 508 5.68 -17.93 10.94
CA TYR A 508 4.42 -18.61 11.27
C TYR A 508 4.49 -19.21 12.68
N GLY A 509 3.38 -19.10 13.43
CA GLY A 509 3.31 -19.52 14.82
C GLY A 509 3.85 -18.47 15.80
N PRO A 510 4.06 -18.83 17.08
CA PRO A 510 3.90 -20.17 17.64
C PRO A 510 2.44 -20.68 17.63
N VAL A 511 2.23 -21.92 17.17
CA VAL A 511 0.93 -22.63 17.18
C VAL A 511 1.02 -23.96 17.92
N GLN A 512 -0.08 -24.35 18.59
CA GLN A 512 -0.13 -25.55 19.43
C GLN A 512 -0.48 -26.82 18.62
N ASN A 513 0.46 -27.31 17.82
CA ASN A 513 0.32 -28.51 17.00
C ASN A 513 1.67 -29.21 16.75
N ARG A 514 1.61 -30.49 16.37
CA ARG A 514 2.78 -31.26 15.89
C ARG A 514 2.85 -31.41 14.37
N THR A 515 1.73 -31.20 13.68
CA THR A 515 1.60 -31.34 12.23
C THR A 515 0.84 -30.16 11.64
N GLY A 516 1.15 -29.82 10.39
CA GLY A 516 0.48 -28.76 9.66
C GLY A 516 1.18 -28.42 8.36
N THR A 517 0.78 -27.32 7.74
CA THR A 517 1.38 -26.79 6.52
C THR A 517 1.58 -25.28 6.60
N PHE A 518 2.48 -24.78 5.77
CA PHE A 518 2.64 -23.36 5.46
C PHE A 518 2.91 -23.19 3.96
N GLN A 519 2.58 -22.02 3.42
CA GLN A 519 2.95 -21.66 2.04
C GLN A 519 4.23 -20.83 2.08
N ILE A 520 5.16 -21.09 1.17
CA ILE A 520 6.21 -20.11 0.86
C ILE A 520 5.58 -18.99 0.03
N PRO A 521 5.72 -17.70 0.40
CA PRO A 521 5.19 -16.59 -0.40
C PRO A 521 5.80 -16.56 -1.81
N THR A 522 5.02 -16.10 -2.78
CA THR A 522 5.53 -15.77 -4.13
C THR A 522 5.99 -14.33 -4.27
N GLU A 523 5.88 -13.53 -3.22
CA GLU A 523 6.15 -12.09 -3.18
C GLU A 523 6.62 -11.69 -1.77
N GLY A 524 7.11 -10.46 -1.58
CA GLY A 524 7.69 -9.98 -0.32
C GLY A 524 9.21 -9.84 -0.41
N GLU A 525 9.93 -10.40 0.57
CA GLU A 525 11.40 -10.32 0.68
C GLU A 525 12.13 -10.80 -0.60
N PRO A 526 12.73 -9.90 -1.39
CA PRO A 526 13.26 -10.22 -2.72
C PRO A 526 14.68 -10.83 -2.70
N SER A 527 15.30 -10.96 -1.53
CA SER A 527 16.63 -11.56 -1.35
C SER A 527 16.67 -13.04 -1.71
N TRP A 528 17.68 -13.41 -2.49
CA TRP A 528 18.04 -14.80 -2.77
C TRP A 528 18.79 -15.47 -1.60
N GLU A 529 19.17 -14.73 -0.56
CA GLU A 529 19.77 -15.25 0.68
C GLU A 529 18.73 -15.45 1.78
N THR A 530 17.63 -16.15 1.46
CA THR A 530 16.58 -16.57 2.40
C THR A 530 16.74 -18.04 2.80
N TRP A 531 16.20 -18.43 3.96
CA TRP A 531 15.91 -19.82 4.34
C TRP A 531 14.84 -19.88 5.45
N TYR A 532 14.16 -21.01 5.61
CA TYR A 532 13.17 -21.20 6.68
C TYR A 532 13.64 -22.24 7.70
N GLU A 533 13.49 -21.93 8.99
CA GLU A 533 13.70 -22.88 10.09
C GLU A 533 12.34 -23.29 10.65
N ILE A 534 12.02 -24.59 10.59
CA ILE A 534 10.84 -25.17 11.24
C ILE A 534 11.29 -25.71 12.59
N LYS A 535 10.80 -25.09 13.67
CA LYS A 535 11.24 -25.29 15.05
C LYS A 535 10.08 -25.82 15.88
N ILE A 536 10.19 -27.07 16.33
CA ILE A 536 9.12 -27.78 17.04
C ILE A 536 9.59 -28.13 18.46
N THR A 537 8.84 -27.62 19.44
CA THR A 537 9.04 -27.91 20.86
C THR A 537 7.94 -28.83 21.35
N ALA A 538 8.29 -29.98 21.94
CA ALA A 538 7.34 -30.82 22.66
C ALA A 538 7.57 -30.71 24.17
N THR A 539 6.48 -30.60 24.92
CA THR A 539 6.46 -30.40 26.38
C THR A 539 5.60 -31.49 27.02
N ASP A 540 6.18 -32.30 27.91
CA ASP A 540 5.46 -33.38 28.58
C ASP A 540 4.48 -32.87 29.67
N ALA A 541 3.72 -33.80 30.26
CA ALA A 541 2.77 -33.50 31.33
C ALA A 541 3.45 -32.99 32.63
N ASP A 542 4.77 -33.13 32.73
CA ASP A 542 5.60 -32.64 33.82
C ASP A 542 6.21 -31.25 33.49
N ASN A 543 5.73 -30.58 32.42
CA ASN A 543 6.24 -29.32 31.89
C ASN A 543 7.72 -29.35 31.47
N VAL A 544 8.31 -30.51 31.20
CA VAL A 544 9.68 -30.62 30.70
C VAL A 544 9.65 -30.67 29.18
N SER A 545 10.47 -29.85 28.52
CA SER A 545 10.43 -29.69 27.06
C SER A 545 11.75 -29.90 26.33
N THR A 546 11.63 -30.41 25.10
CA THR A 546 12.71 -30.57 24.12
C THR A 546 12.32 -29.83 22.84
N THR A 547 13.27 -29.12 22.25
CA THR A 547 13.10 -28.44 20.96
C THR A 547 14.00 -29.08 19.91
N GLN A 548 13.44 -29.30 18.71
CA GLN A 548 14.15 -29.67 17.49
C GLN A 548 13.94 -28.58 16.44
N SER A 549 14.90 -28.42 15.54
CA SER A 549 14.76 -27.56 14.36
C SER A 549 15.23 -28.29 13.10
N VAL A 550 14.56 -28.02 11.98
CA VAL A 550 15.03 -28.38 10.63
C VAL A 550 15.00 -27.15 9.72
N THR A 551 16.02 -27.00 8.89
CA THR A 551 16.14 -25.89 7.94
C THR A 551 15.76 -26.35 6.54
N ILE A 552 15.11 -25.48 5.76
CA ILE A 552 14.90 -25.65 4.32
C ILE A 552 15.42 -24.44 3.55
N TYR A 553 16.00 -24.67 2.37
CA TYR A 553 16.69 -23.65 1.57
C TYR A 553 16.03 -23.43 0.20
N PRO A 554 16.07 -22.21 -0.36
CA PRO A 554 15.48 -21.94 -1.67
C PRO A 554 16.30 -22.61 -2.78
N VAL A 555 15.60 -23.14 -3.78
CA VAL A 555 16.19 -23.40 -5.11
C VAL A 555 16.45 -22.04 -5.77
N LYS A 556 17.67 -21.82 -6.25
CA LYS A 556 18.12 -20.54 -6.82
C LYS A 556 18.52 -20.70 -8.29
N VAL A 557 18.25 -19.68 -9.09
CA VAL A 557 18.70 -19.55 -10.49
C VAL A 557 19.27 -18.16 -10.73
N ASN A 558 20.08 -18.00 -11.77
CA ASN A 558 20.59 -16.70 -12.20
C ASN A 558 19.67 -16.10 -13.28
N LEU A 559 19.11 -14.92 -13.03
CA LEU A 559 18.47 -14.12 -14.07
C LEU A 559 19.46 -13.07 -14.59
N THR A 560 19.54 -12.92 -15.91
CA THR A 560 20.44 -11.96 -16.56
C THR A 560 19.64 -10.91 -17.34
N PHE A 561 19.70 -9.68 -16.86
CA PHE A 561 19.01 -8.53 -17.44
C PHE A 561 19.94 -7.79 -18.40
N GLN A 562 19.44 -7.51 -19.60
CA GLN A 562 20.21 -6.92 -20.70
C GLN A 562 19.37 -5.86 -21.43
N THR A 563 20.03 -4.96 -22.15
CA THR A 563 19.38 -4.12 -23.17
C THR A 563 20.04 -4.28 -24.53
N GLN A 564 19.28 -4.00 -25.58
CA GLN A 564 19.79 -3.83 -26.95
C GLN A 564 19.34 -2.47 -27.49
N PRO A 565 20.26 -1.50 -27.74
CA PRO A 565 21.70 -1.57 -27.50
C PRO A 565 22.06 -1.72 -26.02
N SER A 566 23.21 -2.34 -25.76
CA SER A 566 23.74 -2.54 -24.40
C SER A 566 24.21 -1.23 -23.77
N GLY A 567 24.02 -1.09 -22.46
CA GLY A 567 24.31 0.13 -21.70
C GLY A 567 23.11 1.04 -21.46
N LEU A 568 21.89 0.59 -21.78
CA LEU A 568 20.65 1.19 -21.29
C LEU A 568 20.23 0.51 -19.97
N GLN A 569 19.29 1.13 -19.26
CA GLN A 569 18.77 0.63 -17.98
C GLN A 569 17.44 -0.11 -18.13
N ILE A 570 17.13 -0.94 -17.13
CA ILE A 570 15.77 -1.42 -16.87
C ILE A 570 15.36 -1.03 -15.44
N LEU A 571 14.12 -1.31 -15.06
CA LEU A 571 13.56 -1.15 -13.72
C LEU A 571 13.16 -2.55 -13.23
N LEU A 572 13.84 -3.06 -12.21
CA LEU A 572 13.55 -4.35 -11.57
C LEU A 572 12.88 -4.09 -10.23
N ASP A 573 11.61 -4.51 -10.10
CA ASP A 573 10.75 -4.22 -8.94
C ASP A 573 10.69 -2.71 -8.65
N GLY A 574 10.57 -1.90 -9.70
CA GLY A 574 10.61 -0.43 -9.64
C GLY A 574 12.02 0.17 -9.60
N GLN A 575 13.04 -0.59 -9.22
CA GLN A 575 14.38 -0.05 -8.93
C GLN A 575 15.30 -0.02 -10.17
N PRO A 576 15.95 1.14 -10.49
CA PRO A 576 16.86 1.26 -11.63
C PRO A 576 18.01 0.25 -11.60
N THR A 577 18.12 -0.53 -12.67
CA THR A 577 19.09 -1.62 -12.83
C THR A 577 19.93 -1.37 -14.08
N ASN A 578 21.24 -1.20 -13.88
CA ASN A 578 22.21 -1.05 -14.97
C ASN A 578 22.37 -2.37 -15.72
N THR A 579 22.49 -2.35 -17.05
CA THR A 579 22.65 -3.59 -17.84
C THR A 579 23.97 -3.63 -18.62
N PRO A 580 24.55 -4.82 -18.87
CA PRO A 580 24.08 -6.15 -18.45
C PRO A 580 24.36 -6.44 -16.97
N GLN A 581 23.39 -7.05 -16.28
CA GLN A 581 23.52 -7.46 -14.87
C GLN A 581 22.92 -8.86 -14.66
N THR A 582 23.65 -9.71 -13.92
CA THR A 582 23.21 -11.04 -13.53
C THR A 582 22.99 -11.08 -12.02
N ILE A 583 21.85 -11.60 -11.58
CA ILE A 583 21.45 -11.67 -10.16
C ILE A 583 20.91 -13.07 -9.88
N ALA A 584 21.15 -13.61 -8.69
CA ALA A 584 20.48 -14.83 -8.24
C ALA A 584 19.06 -14.51 -7.73
N HIS A 585 18.10 -15.41 -7.97
CA HIS A 585 16.71 -15.29 -7.53
C HIS A 585 16.19 -16.63 -7.02
N VAL A 586 15.19 -16.60 -6.12
CA VAL A 586 14.46 -17.80 -5.67
C VAL A 586 13.48 -18.22 -6.77
N VAL A 587 13.54 -19.49 -7.18
CA VAL A 587 12.63 -20.07 -8.19
C VAL A 587 11.17 -20.02 -7.70
N GLY A 588 10.24 -19.68 -8.59
CA GLY A 588 8.81 -19.53 -8.28
C GLY A 588 8.41 -18.18 -7.67
N PHE A 589 9.38 -17.32 -7.35
CA PHE A 589 9.12 -15.98 -6.80
C PHE A 589 8.71 -15.04 -7.94
N GLN A 590 7.89 -14.03 -7.67
CA GLN A 590 7.44 -13.05 -8.66
C GLN A 590 8.33 -11.81 -8.62
N ARG A 591 8.68 -11.29 -9.81
CA ARG A 591 9.47 -10.06 -9.98
C ARG A 591 8.82 -9.18 -11.03
N VAL A 592 8.79 -7.87 -10.84
CA VAL A 592 8.23 -6.94 -11.81
C VAL A 592 9.35 -6.41 -12.70
N LEU A 593 9.32 -6.73 -14.00
CA LEU A 593 10.21 -6.12 -14.98
C LEU A 593 9.53 -4.89 -15.57
N SER A 594 10.28 -3.80 -15.70
CA SER A 594 9.84 -2.60 -16.42
C SER A 594 10.99 -1.95 -17.17
N ALA A 595 10.70 -1.17 -18.20
CA ALA A 595 11.71 -0.42 -18.95
C ALA A 595 11.25 1.05 -19.14
N PRO A 596 12.10 2.05 -18.87
CA PRO A 596 11.80 3.44 -19.21
C PRO A 596 11.47 3.61 -20.70
N ILE A 597 10.38 4.32 -21.01
CA ILE A 597 9.83 4.45 -22.38
C ILE A 597 10.83 5.10 -23.34
N LEU A 598 11.53 6.12 -22.87
CA LEU A 598 12.62 6.80 -23.57
C LEU A 598 13.89 6.78 -22.71
N GLN A 599 15.06 6.63 -23.35
CA GLN A 599 16.37 6.72 -22.71
C GLN A 599 17.39 7.36 -23.67
N GLU A 600 18.46 7.95 -23.16
CA GLU A 600 19.55 8.49 -23.98
C GLU A 600 20.83 7.67 -23.80
N LEU A 601 21.48 7.32 -24.92
CA LEU A 601 22.79 6.67 -24.92
C LEU A 601 23.68 7.26 -26.02
N ASN A 602 24.84 7.78 -25.62
CA ASN A 602 25.83 8.40 -26.51
C ASN A 602 25.24 9.51 -27.42
N GLY A 603 24.38 10.37 -26.88
CA GLY A 603 23.75 11.47 -27.63
C GLY A 603 22.62 11.06 -28.57
N ASN A 604 22.12 9.82 -28.49
CA ASN A 604 20.97 9.34 -29.26
C ASN A 604 19.84 8.91 -28.32
N VAL A 605 18.62 9.33 -28.64
CA VAL A 605 17.41 8.91 -27.92
C VAL A 605 16.95 7.55 -28.46
N TYR A 606 16.69 6.65 -27.54
CA TYR A 606 16.18 5.30 -27.79
C TYR A 606 14.81 5.16 -27.15
N GLN A 607 13.88 4.50 -27.85
CA GLN A 607 12.54 4.17 -27.36
C GLN A 607 12.43 2.67 -27.11
N PHE A 608 11.76 2.27 -26.03
CA PHE A 608 11.47 0.86 -25.78
C PHE A 608 10.64 0.27 -26.94
N ALA A 609 10.95 -0.97 -27.32
CA ALA A 609 10.29 -1.69 -28.41
C ALA A 609 9.66 -3.01 -27.96
N SER A 610 10.40 -3.86 -27.25
CA SER A 610 9.89 -5.15 -26.75
C SER A 610 10.83 -5.82 -25.74
N TRP A 611 10.29 -6.66 -24.86
CA TRP A 611 11.08 -7.64 -24.11
C TRP A 611 11.32 -8.91 -24.94
N SER A 612 12.42 -9.62 -24.67
CA SER A 612 12.80 -10.86 -25.37
C SER A 612 11.89 -12.06 -25.12
N ASP A 613 11.09 -12.03 -24.04
CA ASP A 613 10.06 -13.02 -23.72
C ASP A 613 8.67 -12.64 -24.28
N GLY A 614 8.53 -11.45 -24.88
CA GLY A 614 7.27 -10.90 -25.36
C GLY A 614 6.43 -10.18 -24.31
N GLY A 615 6.96 -9.94 -23.10
CA GLY A 615 6.28 -9.19 -22.05
C GLY A 615 6.01 -7.72 -22.41
N GLU A 616 4.99 -7.14 -21.78
CA GLU A 616 4.67 -5.71 -21.87
C GLU A 616 5.77 -4.83 -21.27
N VAL A 617 5.79 -3.53 -21.58
CA VAL A 617 6.86 -2.63 -21.11
C VAL A 617 7.00 -2.59 -19.58
N ARG A 618 5.92 -2.86 -18.84
CA ARG A 618 5.93 -3.30 -17.43
C ARG A 618 5.12 -4.58 -17.31
N HIS A 619 5.69 -5.64 -16.74
CA HIS A 619 5.01 -6.92 -16.52
C HIS A 619 5.61 -7.69 -15.33
N THR A 620 4.88 -8.67 -14.79
CA THR A 620 5.39 -9.56 -13.74
C THR A 620 5.89 -10.87 -14.35
N ILE A 621 7.13 -11.26 -14.06
CA ILE A 621 7.67 -12.59 -14.32
C ILE A 621 7.55 -13.46 -13.07
N THR A 622 7.35 -14.76 -13.26
CA THR A 622 7.65 -15.76 -12.22
C THR A 622 9.04 -16.32 -12.51
N VAL A 623 9.94 -16.30 -11.52
CA VAL A 623 11.33 -16.76 -11.67
C VAL A 623 11.35 -18.23 -12.12
N PRO A 624 11.86 -18.53 -13.34
CA PRO A 624 11.85 -19.87 -13.91
C PRO A 624 12.78 -20.85 -13.17
N SER A 625 12.61 -22.15 -13.42
CA SER A 625 13.42 -23.23 -12.83
C SER A 625 14.80 -23.45 -13.48
N SER A 626 15.25 -22.53 -14.34
CA SER A 626 16.58 -22.53 -14.95
C SER A 626 17.08 -21.11 -15.23
N ASP A 627 18.40 -20.92 -15.21
CA ASP A 627 19.05 -19.65 -15.57
C ASP A 627 18.52 -19.10 -16.90
N THR A 628 18.07 -17.84 -16.88
CA THR A 628 17.29 -17.22 -17.97
C THR A 628 17.72 -15.77 -18.20
N ALA A 629 17.64 -15.30 -19.44
CA ALA A 629 18.00 -13.93 -19.80
C ALA A 629 16.79 -13.14 -20.32
N TYR A 630 16.64 -11.91 -19.83
CA TYR A 630 15.61 -10.97 -20.24
C TYR A 630 16.27 -9.74 -20.87
N THR A 631 16.02 -9.51 -22.15
CA THR A 631 16.58 -8.39 -22.92
C THR A 631 15.48 -7.40 -23.27
N ALA A 632 15.59 -6.16 -22.79
CA ALA A 632 14.77 -5.05 -23.26
C ALA A 632 15.37 -4.50 -24.57
N ASN A 633 14.63 -4.61 -25.67
CA ASN A 633 15.02 -4.12 -26.98
C ASN A 633 14.53 -2.69 -27.15
N PHE A 634 15.39 -1.83 -27.66
CA PHE A 634 15.10 -0.43 -27.94
C PHE A 634 15.44 -0.08 -29.39
N ASN A 635 14.56 0.67 -30.03
CA ASN A 635 14.81 1.25 -31.35
C ASN A 635 15.31 2.69 -31.18
N ALA A 636 16.05 3.20 -32.17
CA ALA A 636 16.36 4.63 -32.21
C ALA A 636 15.04 5.42 -32.37
N ALA A 637 14.78 6.38 -31.49
CA ALA A 637 13.58 7.19 -31.56
C ALA A 637 13.63 8.14 -32.77
N PRO A 638 12.53 8.35 -33.53
CA PRO A 638 12.52 9.33 -34.60
C PRO A 638 12.74 10.75 -34.05
N ALA A 639 13.40 11.61 -34.83
CA ALA A 639 13.46 13.04 -34.53
C ALA A 639 12.11 13.73 -34.85
N PHE A 640 11.89 14.91 -34.26
CA PHE A 640 10.83 15.81 -34.66
C PHE A 640 11.27 16.64 -35.86
N ASN A 641 10.38 16.79 -36.85
CA ASN A 641 10.51 17.80 -37.89
C ASN A 641 10.13 19.15 -37.27
N ALA A 642 11.06 20.09 -37.22
CA ALA A 642 10.87 21.39 -36.58
C ALA A 642 10.77 22.51 -37.62
N GLU A 643 9.71 23.31 -37.54
CA GLU A 643 9.50 24.53 -38.31
C GLU A 643 9.60 25.75 -37.38
N TYR A 644 10.53 26.67 -37.66
CA TYR A 644 10.76 27.87 -36.85
C TYR A 644 10.31 29.14 -37.60
N PHE A 645 9.63 30.07 -36.93
CA PHE A 645 8.99 31.25 -37.53
C PHE A 645 9.31 32.54 -36.77
N ASN A 646 9.63 33.62 -37.50
CA ASN A 646 9.80 34.98 -36.94
C ASN A 646 8.44 35.69 -36.78
N ASN A 647 7.56 35.10 -35.98
CA ASN A 647 6.32 35.65 -35.43
C ASN A 647 5.71 34.66 -34.45
N ILE A 648 5.01 35.11 -33.41
CA ILE A 648 4.35 34.24 -32.41
C ILE A 648 3.15 33.42 -32.91
N ASN A 649 2.77 33.52 -34.19
CA ASN A 649 1.51 33.00 -34.72
C ASN A 649 1.66 31.80 -35.67
N LEU A 650 2.88 31.27 -35.86
CA LEU A 650 3.19 30.19 -36.82
C LEU A 650 2.75 30.50 -38.26
N THR A 651 2.77 31.79 -38.64
CA THR A 651 2.29 32.26 -39.95
C THR A 651 3.43 32.49 -40.94
N GLY A 652 3.10 32.38 -42.24
CA GLY A 652 4.05 32.53 -43.33
C GLY A 652 4.79 31.23 -43.67
N SER A 653 5.95 31.36 -44.31
CA SER A 653 6.89 30.25 -44.46
C SER A 653 7.83 30.20 -43.25
N PRO A 654 8.28 29.01 -42.81
CA PRO A 654 9.32 28.90 -41.79
C PRO A 654 10.58 29.65 -42.21
N ALA A 655 11.21 30.36 -41.27
CA ALA A 655 12.48 31.03 -41.47
C ALA A 655 13.67 30.05 -41.43
N THR A 656 13.54 28.95 -40.68
CA THR A 656 14.42 27.77 -40.77
C THR A 656 13.66 26.48 -40.44
N THR A 657 14.16 25.34 -40.87
CA THR A 657 13.64 24.01 -40.50
C THR A 657 14.78 23.05 -40.18
N ARG A 658 14.60 22.16 -39.19
CA ARG A 658 15.61 21.16 -38.79
C ARG A 658 14.99 19.89 -38.21
N GLN A 659 15.86 18.99 -37.75
CA GLN A 659 15.49 17.74 -37.07
C GLN A 659 15.93 17.81 -35.61
N ASP A 660 14.98 17.91 -34.68
CA ASP A 660 15.25 17.98 -33.25
C ASP A 660 15.03 16.59 -32.61
N LYS A 661 16.06 16.02 -31.99
CA LYS A 661 16.01 14.65 -31.43
C LYS A 661 15.01 14.50 -30.27
N LYS A 662 14.86 15.56 -29.48
CA LYS A 662 13.90 15.73 -28.39
C LYS A 662 13.48 17.19 -28.33
N ILE A 663 12.33 17.48 -27.73
CA ILE A 663 11.93 18.83 -27.36
C ILE A 663 12.32 18.99 -25.89
N ASP A 664 13.49 19.56 -25.67
CA ASP A 664 14.10 19.75 -24.35
C ASP A 664 15.03 20.95 -24.44
N PHE A 665 14.41 22.12 -24.53
CA PHE A 665 15.05 23.39 -24.82
C PHE A 665 14.80 24.39 -23.70
N ASN A 666 15.88 25.02 -23.26
CA ASN A 666 15.86 26.32 -22.59
C ASN A 666 16.88 27.16 -23.36
N TRP A 667 16.42 28.24 -23.98
CA TRP A 667 17.27 29.21 -24.68
C TRP A 667 17.50 30.47 -23.84
N GLY A 668 16.61 30.72 -22.87
CA GLY A 668 16.50 31.98 -22.14
C GLY A 668 16.32 33.15 -23.10
N TYR A 669 16.93 34.29 -22.78
CA TYR A 669 17.01 35.51 -23.63
C TYR A 669 17.76 35.34 -24.98
N ASN A 670 17.67 34.19 -25.66
CA ASN A 670 18.37 33.90 -26.92
C ASN A 670 17.47 33.19 -27.94
N SER A 671 17.73 33.42 -29.22
CA SER A 671 17.03 32.74 -30.32
C SER A 671 17.45 31.27 -30.48
N PRO A 672 16.56 30.37 -30.95
CA PRO A 672 16.87 28.96 -31.22
C PRO A 672 17.81 28.70 -32.41
N ASP A 673 18.03 29.70 -33.26
CA ASP A 673 18.92 29.67 -34.44
C ASP A 673 19.23 31.13 -34.86
N PRO A 674 20.43 31.46 -35.40
CA PRO A 674 20.75 32.83 -35.83
C PRO A 674 19.87 33.43 -36.95
N ALA A 675 19.04 32.62 -37.63
CA ALA A 675 18.00 33.11 -38.55
C ALA A 675 16.69 33.52 -37.84
N ILE A 676 16.57 33.26 -36.54
CA ILE A 676 15.40 33.53 -35.71
C ILE A 676 15.64 34.74 -34.80
N SER A 677 14.61 35.54 -34.52
CA SER A 677 14.67 36.61 -33.52
C SER A 677 14.85 36.06 -32.11
N ALA A 678 15.41 36.85 -31.19
CA ALA A 678 15.53 36.43 -29.79
C ALA A 678 14.15 36.37 -29.14
N ASP A 679 13.37 37.43 -29.34
CA ASP A 679 11.97 37.59 -28.94
C ASP A 679 11.01 37.27 -30.12
N ASP A 680 9.70 37.21 -29.84
CA ASP A 680 8.59 37.24 -30.83
C ASP A 680 8.58 36.07 -31.86
N PHE A 681 9.11 34.89 -31.50
CA PHE A 681 9.21 33.73 -32.40
C PHE A 681 8.21 32.59 -32.07
N SER A 682 8.02 31.65 -33.01
CA SER A 682 7.25 30.43 -32.74
C SER A 682 7.82 29.20 -33.45
N VAL A 683 7.46 28.01 -32.94
CA VAL A 683 7.97 26.73 -33.41
C VAL A 683 6.85 25.69 -33.52
N ARG A 684 6.86 24.89 -34.59
CA ARG A 684 6.04 23.69 -34.72
C ARG A 684 6.93 22.46 -34.86
N TRP A 685 6.80 21.53 -33.93
CA TRP A 685 7.40 20.20 -34.01
C TRP A 685 6.34 19.18 -34.44
N THR A 686 6.66 18.33 -35.43
CA THR A 686 5.79 17.24 -35.90
C THR A 686 6.56 15.93 -36.02
N LYS A 687 5.94 14.83 -35.55
CA LYS A 687 6.55 13.50 -35.52
C LYS A 687 5.48 12.40 -35.56
N ILE A 688 5.79 11.29 -36.24
CA ILE A 688 5.11 10.03 -35.99
C ILE A 688 5.91 9.27 -34.92
N GLN A 689 5.26 8.89 -33.84
CA GLN A 689 5.84 8.16 -32.71
C GLN A 689 5.09 6.84 -32.55
N GLN A 690 5.84 5.74 -32.37
CA GLN A 690 5.23 4.47 -32.01
C GLN A 690 4.99 4.39 -30.51
N PHE A 691 3.80 3.97 -30.12
CA PHE A 691 3.43 3.68 -28.74
C PHE A 691 3.00 2.20 -28.62
N ALA A 692 3.24 1.62 -27.45
CA ALA A 692 2.52 0.41 -27.05
C ALA A 692 1.09 0.82 -26.65
N GLN A 693 0.14 -0.11 -26.64
CA GLN A 693 -1.21 0.20 -26.16
C GLN A 693 -1.17 0.61 -24.68
N GLY A 694 -1.81 1.73 -24.32
CA GLY A 694 -1.90 2.15 -22.93
C GLY A 694 -2.22 3.63 -22.72
N LYS A 695 -2.44 4.00 -21.47
CA LYS A 695 -2.72 5.38 -21.03
C LYS A 695 -1.41 6.13 -20.82
N TYR A 696 -1.06 7.03 -21.73
CA TYR A 696 0.12 7.89 -21.59
C TYR A 696 -0.27 9.21 -20.93
N THR A 697 0.60 9.72 -20.06
CA THR A 697 0.56 11.12 -19.61
C THR A 697 1.69 11.87 -20.31
N PHE A 698 1.34 12.94 -21.01
CA PHE A 698 2.29 13.87 -21.61
C PHE A 698 2.47 15.07 -20.67
N THR A 699 3.72 15.49 -20.48
CA THR A 699 4.07 16.72 -19.75
C THR A 699 4.72 17.69 -20.72
N MET A 700 4.08 18.85 -20.91
CA MET A 700 4.57 19.94 -21.76
C MET A 700 4.94 21.13 -20.86
N THR A 701 6.18 21.58 -20.94
CA THR A 701 6.66 22.76 -20.20
C THR A 701 7.00 23.87 -21.19
N VAL A 702 6.45 25.07 -20.99
CA VAL A 702 6.61 26.20 -21.90
C VAL A 702 6.77 27.54 -21.18
N ASP A 703 7.55 28.42 -21.80
CA ASP A 703 7.74 29.85 -21.51
C ASP A 703 7.98 30.53 -22.88
N ASP A 704 7.06 31.29 -23.48
CA ASP A 704 5.69 31.60 -23.07
C ASP A 704 4.71 30.42 -23.29
N GLY A 705 4.22 30.26 -24.53
CA GLY A 705 2.93 29.64 -24.82
C GLY A 705 3.03 28.35 -25.64
N GLY A 706 2.07 27.43 -25.46
CA GLY A 706 2.15 26.09 -26.06
C GLY A 706 0.81 25.44 -26.36
N ARG A 707 0.80 24.54 -27.35
CA ARG A 707 -0.34 23.68 -27.72
C ARG A 707 0.16 22.27 -28.09
N LEU A 708 -0.34 21.24 -27.40
CA LEU A 708 0.01 19.83 -27.65
C LEU A 708 -1.15 19.07 -28.30
N TYR A 709 -0.87 18.38 -29.40
CA TYR A 709 -1.79 17.51 -30.10
C TYR A 709 -1.24 16.09 -30.24
N VAL A 710 -2.10 15.09 -30.07
CA VAL A 710 -1.84 13.69 -30.44
C VAL A 710 -2.99 13.21 -31.32
N ASP A 711 -2.69 12.65 -32.49
CA ASP A 711 -3.66 12.25 -33.54
C ASP A 711 -4.64 13.37 -33.92
N ASN A 712 -4.15 14.61 -33.94
CA ASN A 712 -4.90 15.86 -34.08
C ASN A 712 -5.88 16.19 -32.95
N GLN A 713 -6.07 15.32 -31.94
CA GLN A 713 -6.75 15.68 -30.70
C GLN A 713 -5.88 16.65 -29.90
N LEU A 714 -6.42 17.83 -29.61
CA LEU A 714 -5.80 18.83 -28.75
C LEU A 714 -5.88 18.38 -27.28
N LEU A 715 -4.73 18.19 -26.64
CA LEU A 715 -4.61 17.70 -25.26
C LEU A 715 -4.31 18.83 -24.25
N ILE A 716 -3.50 19.81 -24.66
CA ILE A 716 -3.12 20.96 -23.85
C ILE A 716 -3.21 22.20 -24.75
N ASP A 717 -3.98 23.21 -24.33
CA ASP A 717 -4.05 24.52 -25.00
C ASP A 717 -3.76 25.64 -24.00
N THR A 718 -2.56 26.19 -24.10
CA THR A 718 -2.02 27.22 -23.21
C THR A 718 -1.29 28.25 -24.08
N TRP A 719 -1.96 28.73 -25.13
CA TRP A 719 -1.45 29.75 -26.05
C TRP A 719 -1.57 31.16 -25.44
N ILE A 720 -0.86 31.36 -24.33
CA ILE A 720 -0.88 32.58 -23.50
C ILE A 720 0.54 32.94 -23.07
N ASN A 721 0.74 34.21 -22.72
CA ASN A 721 1.99 34.70 -22.14
C ASN A 721 2.09 34.32 -20.65
N GLN A 722 3.22 33.75 -20.23
CA GLN A 722 3.44 33.14 -18.92
C GLN A 722 4.91 32.71 -18.75
N ALA A 723 5.44 32.76 -17.53
CA ALA A 723 6.74 32.16 -17.20
C ALA A 723 6.66 30.61 -17.13
N GLU A 724 7.83 29.94 -17.13
CA GLU A 724 8.01 28.48 -17.29
C GLU A 724 6.97 27.65 -16.51
N THR A 725 5.96 27.17 -17.22
CA THR A 725 4.83 26.46 -16.63
C THR A 725 4.70 25.06 -17.23
N SER A 726 4.63 24.05 -16.36
CA SER A 726 4.43 22.65 -16.73
C SER A 726 2.96 22.26 -16.67
N TYR A 727 2.47 21.69 -17.78
CA TYR A 727 1.12 21.20 -17.98
C TYR A 727 1.13 19.69 -18.26
N GLN A 728 0.13 18.97 -17.75
CA GLN A 728 -0.03 17.54 -17.98
C GLN A 728 -1.40 17.21 -18.58
N ALA A 729 -1.42 16.24 -19.50
CA ALA A 729 -2.65 15.65 -20.03
C ALA A 729 -2.45 14.15 -20.30
N SER A 730 -3.46 13.33 -20.00
CA SER A 730 -3.44 11.90 -20.31
C SER A 730 -4.33 11.55 -21.50
N ILE A 731 -3.87 10.63 -22.34
CA ILE A 731 -4.64 10.02 -23.45
C ILE A 731 -4.44 8.50 -23.45
N LEU A 732 -5.50 7.75 -23.77
CA LEU A 732 -5.43 6.31 -24.03
C LEU A 732 -5.09 6.09 -25.50
N LEU A 733 -3.91 5.54 -25.77
CA LEU A 733 -3.44 5.23 -27.11
C LEU A 733 -3.57 3.73 -27.40
N SER A 734 -3.82 3.41 -28.67
CA SER A 734 -3.66 2.06 -29.22
C SER A 734 -2.18 1.67 -29.31
N GLY A 735 -1.89 0.41 -29.64
CA GLY A 735 -0.55 0.03 -30.08
C GLY A 735 -0.37 0.37 -31.56
N GLY A 736 0.60 1.21 -31.91
CA GLY A 736 0.83 1.60 -33.31
C GLY A 736 1.54 2.93 -33.50
N ASP A 737 1.48 3.45 -34.72
CA ASP A 737 1.95 4.77 -35.13
C ASP A 737 0.94 5.85 -34.72
N HIS A 738 1.36 6.85 -33.95
CA HIS A 738 0.55 8.00 -33.54
C HIS A 738 1.22 9.32 -33.94
N ALA A 739 0.44 10.34 -34.29
CA ALA A 739 0.93 11.62 -34.76
C ALA A 739 1.03 12.64 -33.60
N ILE A 740 2.25 12.95 -33.17
CA ILE A 740 2.52 14.02 -32.19
C ILE A 740 2.77 15.33 -32.94
N LYS A 741 2.09 16.39 -32.51
CA LYS A 741 2.44 17.77 -32.88
C LYS A 741 2.47 18.65 -31.63
N MET A 742 3.60 19.31 -31.38
CA MET A 742 3.70 20.39 -30.40
C MET A 742 3.89 21.71 -31.16
N GLU A 743 3.11 22.70 -30.79
CA GLU A 743 3.26 24.09 -31.21
C GLU A 743 3.67 24.93 -29.99
N PHE A 744 4.54 25.91 -30.19
CA PHE A 744 5.11 26.77 -29.15
C PHE A 744 5.31 28.20 -29.65
N TYR A 745 5.26 29.21 -28.77
CA TYR A 745 5.76 30.55 -29.04
C TYR A 745 6.45 31.18 -27.82
N ASP A 746 7.36 32.09 -28.11
CA ASP A 746 8.00 33.03 -27.20
C ASP A 746 7.61 34.45 -27.64
N HIS A 747 7.28 35.34 -26.71
CA HIS A 747 7.07 36.75 -27.00
C HIS A 747 8.22 37.63 -26.50
N THR A 748 8.68 37.41 -25.27
CA THR A 748 9.73 38.21 -24.59
C THR A 748 10.29 37.48 -23.36
N GLU A 749 11.55 37.76 -23.02
CA GLU A 749 12.26 37.30 -21.81
C GLU A 749 12.91 35.90 -21.92
N ASP A 750 12.50 34.87 -21.17
CA ASP A 750 13.23 33.59 -21.06
C ASP A 750 12.55 32.42 -21.81
N ALA A 751 12.96 32.14 -23.06
CA ALA A 751 12.31 31.13 -23.88
C ALA A 751 12.59 29.66 -23.46
N VAL A 752 11.54 28.87 -23.17
CA VAL A 752 11.62 27.46 -22.76
C VAL A 752 10.58 26.59 -23.49
N ALA A 753 10.98 25.41 -23.97
CA ALA A 753 10.08 24.41 -24.56
C ALA A 753 10.56 22.98 -24.30
N LYS A 754 9.80 22.20 -23.52
CA LYS A 754 10.09 20.80 -23.16
C LYS A 754 8.86 19.90 -23.35
N LEU A 755 9.06 18.67 -23.81
CA LEU A 755 8.00 17.65 -23.93
C LEU A 755 8.53 16.27 -23.52
N VAL A 756 7.91 15.66 -22.51
CA VAL A 756 8.15 14.27 -22.11
C VAL A 756 6.82 13.51 -21.99
N TRP A 757 6.85 12.19 -21.96
CA TRP A 757 5.67 11.36 -21.76
C TRP A 757 6.00 10.01 -21.12
N ASP A 758 5.10 9.53 -20.28
CA ASP A 758 5.24 8.27 -19.55
C ASP A 758 3.97 7.42 -19.66
N LEU A 759 4.14 6.10 -19.61
CA LEU A 759 3.02 5.18 -19.50
C LEU A 759 2.51 5.15 -18.05
N SER A 760 1.24 5.50 -17.85
CA SER A 760 0.61 5.53 -16.53
C SER A 760 0.55 4.13 -15.92
N ALA A 761 1.06 3.98 -14.69
CA ALA A 761 1.07 2.70 -13.96
C ALA A 761 -0.35 2.17 -13.65
N ASP A 762 -1.35 3.06 -13.60
CA ASP A 762 -2.78 2.78 -13.49
C ASP A 762 -3.40 2.49 -14.87
N SER A 763 -2.78 1.57 -15.62
CA SER A 763 -3.15 1.28 -17.01
C SER A 763 -4.42 0.44 -17.14
N GLY A 764 -4.69 -0.45 -16.17
CA GLY A 764 -5.96 -1.16 -15.96
C GLY A 764 -6.47 -2.08 -17.10
N VAL A 765 -5.74 -2.16 -18.21
CA VAL A 765 -6.14 -2.80 -19.46
C VAL A 765 -5.16 -3.92 -19.77
N THR A 766 -5.63 -5.17 -19.83
CA THR A 766 -4.88 -6.29 -20.39
C THR A 766 -5.06 -6.35 -21.91
N PRO A 767 -4.03 -6.05 -22.72
CA PRO A 767 -4.13 -6.11 -24.17
C PRO A 767 -4.24 -7.56 -24.65
N THR A 768 -5.42 -7.96 -25.14
CA THR A 768 -5.53 -9.16 -25.97
C THR A 768 -4.87 -8.86 -27.33
N PRO A 769 -3.93 -9.69 -27.83
CA PRO A 769 -3.04 -9.32 -28.92
C PRO A 769 -3.78 -8.96 -30.22
N THR A 770 -3.46 -7.79 -30.78
CA THR A 770 -4.01 -7.32 -32.05
C THR A 770 -3.38 -8.08 -33.23
N PRO A 771 -4.16 -8.81 -34.06
CA PRO A 771 -3.64 -9.36 -35.31
C PRO A 771 -3.54 -8.28 -36.38
N THR A 772 -2.44 -8.25 -37.12
CA THR A 772 -2.24 -7.36 -38.27
C THR A 772 -3.35 -7.55 -39.31
N PRO A 773 -3.92 -6.47 -39.89
CA PRO A 773 -4.99 -6.59 -40.88
C PRO A 773 -4.49 -7.28 -42.17
N THR A 774 -5.22 -8.27 -42.66
CA THR A 774 -5.06 -8.82 -44.02
C THR A 774 -6.43 -9.29 -44.53
N PRO A 775 -6.83 -8.99 -45.80
CA PRO A 775 -8.21 -9.24 -46.24
C PRO A 775 -8.55 -10.74 -46.39
N GLY A 776 -9.49 -11.21 -45.56
CA GLY A 776 -10.50 -12.23 -45.89
C GLY A 776 -10.04 -13.64 -46.28
N THR A 777 -10.16 -14.59 -45.35
CA THR A 777 -11.09 -15.76 -45.43
C THR A 777 -10.81 -16.75 -44.28
N GLY A 778 -11.84 -17.49 -43.82
CA GLY A 778 -11.64 -18.70 -42.98
C GLY A 778 -12.33 -18.76 -41.62
N GLY A 779 -12.94 -17.68 -41.12
CA GLY A 779 -13.72 -17.68 -39.87
C GLY A 779 -15.22 -17.91 -40.08
N ASN A 780 -15.82 -18.89 -39.38
CA ASN A 780 -17.28 -19.11 -39.41
C ASN A 780 -18.05 -18.44 -38.25
N ASN A 781 -17.36 -17.69 -37.39
CA ASN A 781 -17.88 -17.07 -36.18
C ASN A 781 -18.02 -15.54 -36.34
N GLY A 782 -18.90 -14.92 -35.54
CA GLY A 782 -19.42 -13.57 -35.70
C GLY A 782 -20.93 -13.56 -35.97
N LEU A 783 -21.53 -12.36 -36.06
CA LEU A 783 -22.95 -12.17 -36.37
C LEU A 783 -23.15 -11.72 -37.83
N THR A 784 -24.33 -11.98 -38.40
CA THR A 784 -24.69 -11.48 -39.73
C THR A 784 -25.31 -10.10 -39.60
N GLY A 785 -24.55 -9.05 -39.86
CA GLY A 785 -25.04 -7.68 -39.94
C GLY A 785 -25.74 -7.43 -41.28
N THR A 786 -27.01 -7.04 -41.24
CA THR A 786 -27.72 -6.46 -42.38
C THR A 786 -27.83 -4.95 -42.14
N TYR A 787 -27.19 -4.16 -43.00
CA TYR A 787 -27.16 -2.70 -42.93
C TYR A 787 -28.13 -2.15 -43.99
N TYR A 788 -28.94 -1.16 -43.63
CA TYR A 788 -30.01 -0.59 -44.44
C TYR A 788 -29.83 0.94 -44.59
N ASP A 789 -30.13 1.49 -45.77
CA ASP A 789 -30.09 2.94 -46.05
C ASP A 789 -31.27 3.74 -45.46
N THR A 790 -31.98 3.17 -44.47
CA THR A 790 -33.12 3.76 -43.77
C THR A 790 -33.16 3.33 -42.29
N ILE A 791 -33.74 4.15 -41.41
CA ILE A 791 -33.87 3.85 -39.97
C ILE A 791 -34.87 2.73 -39.62
N ASP A 792 -35.73 2.33 -40.55
CA ASP A 792 -36.85 1.41 -40.32
C ASP A 792 -36.66 0.00 -40.92
N PHE A 793 -35.41 -0.32 -41.32
CA PHE A 793 -35.01 -1.56 -41.98
C PHE A 793 -35.67 -1.79 -43.36
N THR A 794 -35.94 -0.72 -44.09
CA THR A 794 -36.42 -0.76 -45.48
C THR A 794 -35.32 -0.29 -46.45
N GLY A 795 -35.67 0.01 -47.71
CA GLY A 795 -34.73 0.52 -48.71
C GLY A 795 -33.67 -0.49 -49.17
N THR A 796 -32.50 0.02 -49.56
CA THR A 796 -31.35 -0.76 -50.02
C THR A 796 -30.64 -1.37 -48.81
N SER A 797 -30.12 -2.60 -48.94
CA SER A 797 -29.33 -3.20 -47.87
C SER A 797 -28.18 -4.08 -48.36
N ILE A 798 -27.11 -4.09 -47.56
CA ILE A 798 -25.96 -4.97 -47.70
C ILE A 798 -25.90 -5.95 -46.53
N LYS A 799 -25.16 -7.05 -46.70
CA LYS A 799 -24.94 -8.05 -45.64
C LYS A 799 -23.47 -8.43 -45.53
N ARG A 800 -22.92 -8.35 -44.32
CA ARG A 800 -21.58 -8.86 -43.98
C ARG A 800 -21.62 -9.70 -42.70
N THR A 801 -20.52 -10.38 -42.41
CA THR A 801 -20.33 -11.05 -41.11
C THR A 801 -19.42 -10.18 -40.27
N ASP A 802 -19.96 -9.60 -39.21
CA ASP A 802 -19.23 -8.77 -38.27
C ASP A 802 -18.70 -9.66 -37.13
N ALA A 803 -17.40 -9.56 -36.84
CA ALA A 803 -16.74 -10.44 -35.87
C ALA A 803 -17.28 -10.26 -34.44
N THR A 804 -17.54 -9.00 -34.06
CA THR A 804 -18.25 -8.57 -32.86
C THR A 804 -19.13 -7.38 -33.24
N VAL A 805 -20.06 -6.98 -32.38
CA VAL A 805 -20.71 -5.67 -32.49
C VAL A 805 -19.97 -4.73 -31.54
N ASN A 806 -19.00 -4.01 -32.08
CA ASN A 806 -18.18 -3.02 -31.38
C ASN A 806 -17.81 -1.92 -32.37
N PHE A 807 -18.80 -1.10 -32.70
CA PHE A 807 -18.69 -0.06 -33.70
C PHE A 807 -18.81 1.32 -33.07
N ASP A 808 -18.00 2.21 -33.60
CA ASP A 808 -17.95 3.64 -33.30
C ASP A 808 -17.60 4.29 -34.64
N TRP A 809 -18.61 4.84 -35.31
CA TRP A 809 -18.47 5.39 -36.66
C TRP A 809 -18.30 6.92 -36.64
N GLY A 810 -18.44 7.55 -35.48
CA GLY A 810 -18.50 9.01 -35.39
C GLY A 810 -19.61 9.55 -36.31
N ALA A 811 -19.28 10.58 -37.11
CA ALA A 811 -20.17 11.13 -38.13
C ALA A 811 -19.94 10.52 -39.53
N GLU A 812 -19.32 9.34 -39.63
CA GLU A 812 -19.10 8.62 -40.89
C GLU A 812 -20.06 7.44 -41.08
N SER A 813 -20.09 6.87 -42.30
CA SER A 813 -21.01 5.79 -42.66
C SER A 813 -20.44 4.39 -42.34
N PRO A 814 -21.28 3.43 -41.92
CA PRO A 814 -20.87 2.03 -41.71
C PRO A 814 -20.43 1.29 -42.99
N ASP A 815 -20.75 1.81 -44.18
CA ASP A 815 -20.33 1.31 -45.50
C ASP A 815 -20.57 2.38 -46.60
N PRO A 816 -19.71 2.54 -47.62
CA PRO A 816 -19.90 3.51 -48.71
C PRO A 816 -21.21 3.41 -49.51
N THR A 817 -21.99 2.33 -49.36
CA THR A 817 -23.33 2.17 -49.94
C THR A 817 -24.49 2.58 -49.03
N VAL A 818 -24.20 3.03 -47.81
CA VAL A 818 -25.14 3.50 -46.78
C VAL A 818 -24.83 4.97 -46.45
N GLY A 819 -25.83 5.75 -46.03
CA GLY A 819 -25.62 7.14 -45.59
C GLY A 819 -24.91 7.23 -44.22
N PRO A 820 -24.24 8.34 -43.90
CA PRO A 820 -23.70 8.59 -42.55
C PRO A 820 -24.83 8.79 -41.53
N ASP A 821 -25.91 9.47 -41.93
CA ASP A 821 -27.12 9.65 -41.14
C ASP A 821 -28.26 8.73 -41.62
N THR A 822 -29.30 8.59 -40.80
CA THR A 822 -30.61 7.96 -41.16
C THR A 822 -30.58 6.47 -41.55
N PHE A 823 -29.58 5.70 -41.10
CA PHE A 823 -29.44 4.27 -41.41
C PHE A 823 -29.95 3.33 -40.29
N SER A 824 -30.02 2.03 -40.55
CA SER A 824 -30.24 1.01 -39.50
C SER A 824 -29.47 -0.28 -39.72
N VAL A 825 -29.22 -1.01 -38.64
CA VAL A 825 -28.47 -2.27 -38.67
C VAL A 825 -29.17 -3.35 -37.84
N ARG A 826 -29.31 -4.53 -38.43
CA ARG A 826 -29.81 -5.73 -37.76
C ARG A 826 -28.75 -6.82 -37.78
N TRP A 827 -28.19 -7.14 -36.61
CA TRP A 827 -27.30 -8.29 -36.42
C TRP A 827 -28.10 -9.51 -35.97
N THR A 828 -27.90 -10.65 -36.64
CA THR A 828 -28.50 -11.94 -36.26
C THR A 828 -27.48 -13.06 -36.21
N GLY A 829 -27.66 -13.97 -35.24
CA GLY A 829 -26.85 -15.17 -35.08
C GLY A 829 -27.18 -15.87 -33.77
N GLN A 830 -26.17 -16.49 -33.15
CA GLN A 830 -26.27 -17.16 -31.86
C GLN A 830 -25.10 -16.79 -30.94
N VAL A 831 -25.37 -16.74 -29.63
CA VAL A 831 -24.40 -16.55 -28.56
C VAL A 831 -24.14 -17.87 -27.82
N LEU A 832 -22.92 -18.09 -27.34
CA LEU A 832 -22.49 -19.23 -26.54
C LEU A 832 -21.99 -18.76 -25.15
N PRO A 833 -22.85 -18.72 -24.10
CA PRO A 833 -22.41 -18.73 -22.70
C PRO A 833 -21.42 -19.88 -22.40
N LYS A 834 -20.50 -19.65 -21.47
CA LYS A 834 -19.59 -20.70 -20.96
C LYS A 834 -20.18 -21.42 -19.75
N GLU A 835 -20.64 -20.65 -18.77
CA GLU A 835 -21.13 -21.12 -17.48
C GLU A 835 -22.66 -21.03 -17.37
N ASN A 836 -23.24 -21.81 -16.45
CA ASN A 836 -24.67 -21.86 -16.14
C ASN A 836 -25.07 -20.70 -15.22
N GLU A 837 -25.25 -19.49 -15.77
CA GLU A 837 -25.35 -18.26 -15.00
C GLU A 837 -26.42 -17.29 -15.54
N THR A 838 -26.76 -16.29 -14.74
CA THR A 838 -27.50 -15.12 -15.22
C THR A 838 -26.52 -14.15 -15.87
N TYR A 839 -26.63 -14.00 -17.18
CA TYR A 839 -25.84 -13.06 -17.96
C TYR A 839 -26.56 -11.71 -18.01
N THR A 840 -25.82 -10.64 -17.74
CA THR A 840 -26.24 -9.27 -18.08
C THR A 840 -25.64 -8.95 -19.44
N PHE A 841 -26.48 -8.66 -20.42
CA PHE A 841 -26.07 -8.06 -21.69
C PHE A 841 -26.18 -6.55 -21.57
N TYR A 842 -25.27 -5.84 -22.23
CA TYR A 842 -25.31 -4.37 -22.33
C TYR A 842 -25.21 -3.97 -23.80
N THR A 843 -25.84 -2.86 -24.14
CA THR A 843 -25.68 -2.21 -25.44
C THR A 843 -25.41 -0.73 -25.22
N ASP A 844 -24.25 -0.27 -25.65
CA ASP A 844 -23.95 1.16 -25.74
C ASP A 844 -24.32 1.60 -27.15
N SER A 845 -25.23 2.57 -27.28
CA SER A 845 -25.59 3.09 -28.60
C SER A 845 -25.99 4.56 -28.61
N ASP A 846 -25.88 5.12 -29.80
CA ASP A 846 -26.25 6.47 -30.23
C ASP A 846 -26.57 6.30 -31.73
N ASP A 847 -27.82 6.43 -32.23
CA ASP A 847 -29.12 6.47 -31.54
C ASP A 847 -29.57 5.07 -30.97
N GLY A 848 -30.76 4.58 -31.35
CA GLY A 848 -31.61 3.71 -30.53
C GLY A 848 -31.50 2.21 -30.79
N VAL A 849 -31.77 1.39 -29.75
CA VAL A 849 -31.39 -0.03 -29.71
C VAL A 849 -32.45 -0.98 -29.13
N ARG A 850 -32.51 -2.20 -29.67
CA ARG A 850 -33.28 -3.33 -29.15
C ARG A 850 -32.45 -4.62 -29.19
N LEU A 851 -32.45 -5.39 -28.09
CA LEU A 851 -31.74 -6.66 -27.99
C LEU A 851 -32.69 -7.80 -27.60
N TRP A 852 -32.60 -8.91 -28.33
CA TRP A 852 -33.23 -10.18 -27.98
C TRP A 852 -32.16 -11.26 -27.81
N VAL A 853 -32.30 -12.07 -26.76
CA VAL A 853 -31.48 -13.27 -26.49
C VAL A 853 -32.43 -14.42 -26.15
N ASN A 854 -32.18 -15.61 -26.70
CA ASN A 854 -33.11 -16.75 -26.61
C ASN A 854 -34.55 -16.39 -27.09
N ASN A 855 -34.65 -15.46 -28.05
CA ASN A 855 -35.89 -14.85 -28.54
C ASN A 855 -36.70 -14.02 -27.50
N GLU A 856 -36.21 -13.85 -26.26
CA GLU A 856 -36.76 -12.93 -25.25
C GLU A 856 -36.18 -11.53 -25.43
N GLN A 857 -37.01 -10.47 -25.36
CA GLN A 857 -36.55 -9.09 -25.52
C GLN A 857 -36.04 -8.53 -24.19
N ILE A 858 -34.71 -8.42 -24.05
CA ILE A 858 -34.06 -8.00 -22.81
C ILE A 858 -33.66 -6.51 -22.80
N ILE A 859 -33.56 -5.87 -23.96
CA ILE A 859 -33.35 -4.40 -24.07
C ILE A 859 -34.34 -3.81 -25.07
N ASN A 860 -34.93 -2.67 -24.72
CA ASN A 860 -35.85 -1.92 -25.57
C ASN A 860 -35.75 -0.41 -25.33
N ASN A 861 -34.78 0.26 -25.96
CA ASN A 861 -34.65 1.70 -25.98
C ASN A 861 -34.69 2.21 -27.43
N TRP A 862 -35.87 2.07 -28.06
CA TRP A 862 -36.08 2.42 -29.46
C TRP A 862 -36.56 3.87 -29.61
N THR A 863 -35.74 4.80 -29.14
CA THR A 863 -35.95 6.26 -29.22
C THR A 863 -34.62 6.94 -29.53
N ASP A 864 -34.71 8.17 -30.03
CA ASP A 864 -33.54 9.01 -30.32
C ASP A 864 -32.83 9.34 -29.01
N HIS A 865 -31.53 9.05 -28.91
CA HIS A 865 -30.72 9.28 -27.72
C HIS A 865 -29.22 9.31 -28.00
N GLY A 866 -28.51 10.28 -27.41
CA GLY A 866 -27.05 10.29 -27.37
C GLY A 866 -26.48 9.06 -26.63
N PHE A 867 -25.19 8.79 -26.78
CA PHE A 867 -24.46 7.62 -26.25
C PHE A 867 -24.96 7.14 -24.88
N THR A 868 -25.72 6.06 -24.89
CA THR A 868 -26.42 5.50 -23.72
C THR A 868 -26.15 4.01 -23.58
N GLU A 869 -25.54 3.62 -22.44
CA GLU A 869 -25.50 2.23 -22.01
C GLU A 869 -26.89 1.78 -21.53
N ASN A 870 -27.42 0.75 -22.19
CA ASN A 870 -28.64 0.05 -21.79
C ASN A 870 -28.27 -1.39 -21.36
N SER A 871 -29.01 -2.00 -20.43
CA SER A 871 -28.69 -3.37 -19.95
C SER A 871 -29.92 -4.24 -19.70
N GLY A 872 -29.80 -5.55 -19.96
CA GLY A 872 -30.84 -6.54 -19.69
C GLY A 872 -30.28 -7.90 -19.27
N THR A 873 -30.98 -8.61 -18.39
CA THR A 873 -30.51 -9.88 -17.79
C THR A 873 -31.28 -11.09 -18.29
N ILE A 874 -30.59 -12.21 -18.54
CA ILE A 874 -31.20 -13.51 -18.87
C ILE A 874 -30.38 -14.67 -18.32
N SER A 875 -31.05 -15.69 -17.78
CA SER A 875 -30.42 -16.93 -17.30
C SER A 875 -30.17 -17.91 -18.44
N LEU A 876 -28.91 -18.28 -18.65
CA LEU A 876 -28.48 -19.14 -19.75
C LEU A 876 -27.65 -20.33 -19.24
N SER A 877 -27.82 -21.49 -19.87
CA SER A 877 -27.02 -22.68 -19.61
C SER A 877 -25.67 -22.59 -20.31
N GLY A 878 -24.61 -22.95 -19.61
CA GLY A 878 -23.25 -22.99 -20.13
C GLY A 878 -23.09 -24.00 -21.26
N ASN A 879 -22.28 -23.65 -22.27
CA ASN A 879 -22.01 -24.45 -23.47
C ASN A 879 -23.24 -24.76 -24.37
N GLN A 880 -24.40 -24.13 -24.11
CA GLN A 880 -25.56 -24.13 -24.99
C GLN A 880 -25.57 -22.87 -25.86
N LYS A 881 -25.94 -23.00 -27.15
CA LYS A 881 -26.17 -21.84 -28.03
C LYS A 881 -27.59 -21.31 -27.91
N TYR A 882 -27.71 -19.99 -27.93
CA TYR A 882 -28.98 -19.26 -27.90
C TYR A 882 -29.05 -18.26 -29.04
N ASP A 883 -30.20 -18.12 -29.69
CA ASP A 883 -30.38 -17.11 -30.73
C ASP A 883 -30.21 -15.70 -30.16
N ILE A 884 -29.48 -14.84 -30.88
CA ILE A 884 -29.28 -13.44 -30.52
C ILE A 884 -29.58 -12.54 -31.72
N LYS A 885 -30.34 -11.48 -31.45
CA LYS A 885 -30.67 -10.45 -32.44
C LYS A 885 -30.52 -9.07 -31.79
N MET A 886 -29.66 -8.24 -32.37
CA MET A 886 -29.55 -6.82 -32.04
C MET A 886 -30.07 -5.99 -33.21
N GLU A 887 -30.90 -5.00 -32.91
CA GLU A 887 -31.41 -4.00 -33.85
C GLU A 887 -30.98 -2.63 -33.36
N PHE A 888 -30.47 -1.81 -34.28
CA PHE A 888 -29.94 -0.46 -34.06
C PHE A 888 -30.43 0.47 -35.18
N TYR A 889 -30.62 1.75 -34.90
CA TYR A 889 -30.77 2.80 -35.92
C TYR A 889 -30.01 4.07 -35.53
N GLU A 890 -29.65 4.85 -36.54
CA GLU A 890 -29.01 6.16 -36.44
C GLU A 890 -29.92 7.20 -37.10
N ARG A 891 -30.28 8.30 -36.43
CA ARG A 891 -31.04 9.39 -37.06
C ARG A 891 -30.15 10.48 -37.63
N GLY A 892 -29.03 10.80 -36.98
CA GLY A 892 -28.00 11.71 -37.47
C GLY A 892 -27.26 12.45 -36.35
N GLY A 893 -25.95 12.24 -36.25
CA GLY A 893 -25.12 12.76 -35.16
C GLY A 893 -23.79 12.01 -35.04
N GLN A 894 -23.67 11.16 -34.02
CA GLN A 894 -22.53 10.26 -33.82
C GLN A 894 -23.03 8.81 -33.70
N ALA A 895 -22.79 8.00 -34.72
CA ALA A 895 -23.33 6.65 -34.75
C ALA A 895 -22.44 5.65 -33.98
N VAL A 896 -22.96 5.07 -32.90
CA VAL A 896 -22.26 4.12 -32.04
C VAL A 896 -23.12 2.88 -31.79
N ALA A 897 -22.53 1.68 -31.88
CA ALA A 897 -23.23 0.42 -31.62
C ALA A 897 -22.29 -0.66 -31.06
N LYS A 898 -22.37 -0.89 -29.75
CA LYS A 898 -21.52 -1.84 -29.02
C LYS A 898 -22.39 -2.87 -28.27
N LEU A 899 -21.96 -4.13 -28.23
CA LEU A 899 -22.64 -5.24 -27.54
C LEU A 899 -21.69 -5.90 -26.56
N LEU A 900 -22.05 -5.85 -25.28
CA LEU A 900 -21.25 -6.36 -24.16
C LEU A 900 -22.03 -7.41 -23.38
N TRP A 901 -21.30 -8.19 -22.57
CA TRP A 901 -21.88 -9.09 -21.60
C TRP A 901 -21.05 -9.21 -20.32
N SER A 902 -21.70 -9.63 -19.24
CA SER A 902 -21.09 -10.06 -17.97
C SER A 902 -21.94 -11.16 -17.32
N SER A 903 -21.35 -11.90 -16.38
CA SER A 903 -22.03 -12.82 -15.46
C SER A 903 -21.15 -12.99 -14.21
N PRO A 904 -21.57 -13.68 -13.13
CA PRO A 904 -20.74 -13.86 -11.94
C PRO A 904 -19.32 -14.41 -12.20
N SER A 905 -19.16 -15.29 -13.20
CA SER A 905 -17.85 -15.82 -13.64
C SER A 905 -17.26 -15.13 -14.88
N GLN A 906 -17.93 -14.09 -15.43
CA GLN A 906 -17.52 -13.38 -16.65
C GLN A 906 -17.51 -11.86 -16.40
N VAL A 907 -16.31 -11.29 -16.26
CA VAL A 907 -16.11 -9.83 -16.22
C VAL A 907 -16.76 -9.13 -17.44
N LYS A 908 -17.24 -7.89 -17.27
CA LYS A 908 -17.90 -7.13 -18.34
C LYS A 908 -16.91 -6.86 -19.49
N GLN A 909 -17.26 -7.35 -20.69
CA GLN A 909 -16.47 -7.14 -21.91
C GLN A 909 -17.36 -7.05 -23.15
N ILE A 910 -16.85 -6.48 -24.26
CA ILE A 910 -17.39 -6.68 -25.61
C ILE A 910 -17.62 -8.18 -25.84
N LEU A 911 -18.77 -8.57 -26.38
CA LEU A 911 -19.10 -9.98 -26.56
C LEU A 911 -18.20 -10.58 -27.67
N PRO A 912 -17.26 -11.48 -27.33
CA PRO A 912 -16.14 -11.79 -28.21
C PRO A 912 -16.54 -12.75 -29.35
N GLN A 913 -15.84 -12.64 -30.50
CA GLN A 913 -16.12 -13.44 -31.70
C GLN A 913 -16.11 -14.95 -31.43
N SER A 914 -15.29 -15.43 -30.50
CA SER A 914 -15.26 -16.84 -30.07
C SER A 914 -16.62 -17.38 -29.62
N GLN A 915 -17.47 -16.51 -29.06
CA GLN A 915 -18.79 -16.85 -28.52
C GLN A 915 -19.95 -16.44 -29.45
N LEU A 916 -19.68 -15.86 -30.62
CA LEU A 916 -20.68 -15.42 -31.60
C LEU A 916 -20.68 -16.33 -32.84
N PHE A 917 -21.85 -16.73 -33.33
CA PHE A 917 -21.99 -17.67 -34.44
C PHE A 917 -23.08 -17.25 -35.43
N LYS A 918 -22.78 -17.28 -36.73
CA LYS A 918 -23.79 -17.03 -37.77
C LYS A 918 -24.74 -18.22 -37.92
N THR A 919 -26.04 -17.94 -38.03
CA THR A 919 -27.08 -18.94 -38.30
C THR A 919 -27.04 -19.40 -39.75
N SER A 920 -26.76 -20.68 -40.00
CA SER A 920 -26.72 -21.27 -41.35
C SER A 920 -28.11 -21.74 -41.82
N GLY A 921 -29.04 -20.80 -42.02
CA GLY A 921 -30.39 -21.07 -42.54
C GLY A 921 -31.43 -20.02 -42.11
N PRO A 922 -32.61 -19.98 -42.74
CA PRO A 922 -33.70 -19.11 -42.32
C PRO A 922 -34.38 -19.64 -41.04
N LEU A 923 -34.56 -18.77 -40.04
CA LEU A 923 -35.42 -19.06 -38.88
C LEU A 923 -36.90 -19.19 -39.31
N PRO A 924 -37.69 -20.07 -38.68
CA PRO A 924 -39.10 -20.25 -39.03
C PRO A 924 -39.99 -19.09 -38.56
N THR A 925 -40.94 -18.68 -39.39
CA THR A 925 -41.87 -17.58 -39.11
C THR A 925 -42.89 -17.95 -38.02
N PRO A 926 -43.03 -17.16 -36.94
CA PRO A 926 -44.08 -17.38 -35.94
C PRO A 926 -45.45 -16.87 -36.41
N THR A 927 -46.46 -17.75 -36.41
CA THR A 927 -47.86 -17.43 -36.72
C THR A 927 -48.57 -16.85 -35.48
N PRO A 928 -49.34 -15.75 -35.57
CA PRO A 928 -50.01 -15.16 -34.42
C PRO A 928 -51.33 -15.84 -34.07
N THR A 929 -51.52 -16.30 -32.81
CA THR A 929 -52.84 -16.73 -32.31
C THR A 929 -52.98 -16.66 -30.79
N ASN A 930 -53.86 -15.75 -30.34
CA ASN A 930 -54.85 -15.82 -29.27
C ASN A 930 -54.52 -16.26 -27.82
N THR A 931 -54.95 -15.39 -26.90
CA THR A 931 -55.09 -15.52 -25.44
C THR A 931 -55.96 -16.69 -24.97
N PRO A 932 -55.64 -17.29 -23.80
CA PRO A 932 -56.62 -18.00 -22.96
C PRO A 932 -56.79 -17.40 -21.54
N THR A 933 -58.03 -17.45 -21.04
CA THR A 933 -58.45 -17.11 -19.65
C THR A 933 -58.44 -18.39 -18.77
N PRO A 934 -58.18 -18.35 -17.45
CA PRO A 934 -57.68 -19.53 -16.70
C PRO A 934 -58.74 -20.41 -15.98
N THR A 935 -58.25 -21.48 -15.32
CA THR A 935 -58.90 -22.32 -14.25
C THR A 935 -59.66 -23.58 -14.75
N PRO A 936 -59.71 -24.76 -14.04
CA PRO A 936 -58.95 -25.31 -12.89
C PRO A 936 -58.34 -26.76 -13.03
N THR A 937 -57.44 -27.09 -12.10
CA THR A 937 -57.21 -28.37 -11.34
C THR A 937 -57.71 -29.75 -11.82
N VAL A 938 -56.80 -30.75 -11.92
CA VAL A 938 -56.98 -32.16 -11.43
C VAL A 938 -55.62 -32.79 -11.00
N THR A 939 -55.60 -33.64 -9.96
CA THR A 939 -54.43 -34.42 -9.46
C THR A 939 -54.28 -35.79 -10.17
N PRO A 940 -53.13 -36.49 -10.05
CA PRO A 940 -53.13 -37.66 -9.13
C PRO A 940 -51.79 -37.98 -8.41
N THR A 941 -51.91 -38.72 -7.30
CA THR A 941 -50.88 -39.34 -6.45
C THR A 941 -51.03 -40.89 -6.51
N PRO A 942 -50.29 -41.76 -5.76
CA PRO A 942 -49.02 -41.63 -5.00
C PRO A 942 -48.03 -42.81 -5.29
N THR A 943 -47.13 -43.10 -4.30
CA THR A 943 -46.38 -44.37 -4.00
C THR A 943 -44.88 -44.27 -4.31
N SER A 944 -43.91 -44.57 -3.41
CA SER A 944 -43.92 -45.00 -1.98
C SER A 944 -42.65 -44.54 -1.22
N THR A 945 -42.61 -44.79 0.10
CA THR A 945 -41.47 -44.61 1.02
C THR A 945 -40.96 -45.99 1.54
N PRO A 946 -39.79 -46.12 2.20
CA PRO A 946 -39.53 -45.65 3.59
C PRO A 946 -38.08 -45.11 3.81
N THR A 947 -37.56 -44.65 4.96
CA THR A 947 -38.07 -44.58 6.36
C THR A 947 -37.49 -43.35 7.13
N THR A 948 -37.60 -43.36 8.47
CA THR A 948 -37.19 -42.40 9.53
C THR A 948 -35.71 -42.53 9.96
N THR A 949 -35.11 -41.69 10.85
CA THR A 949 -35.59 -41.10 12.13
C THR A 949 -34.73 -39.84 12.54
N PRO A 950 -34.94 -39.09 13.67
CA PRO A 950 -35.60 -37.77 13.60
C PRO A 950 -34.99 -36.57 14.41
N THR A 951 -35.65 -35.39 14.35
CA THR A 951 -35.66 -34.25 15.34
C THR A 951 -34.57 -33.17 15.17
N PRO A 952 -34.80 -31.86 15.49
CA PRO A 952 -36.04 -31.13 15.85
C PRO A 952 -36.55 -30.15 14.75
N SER A 953 -37.68 -29.48 15.03
CA SER A 953 -38.30 -28.46 14.17
C SER A 953 -37.74 -27.04 14.41
N ALA A 954 -37.72 -26.22 13.35
CA ALA A 954 -37.61 -24.77 13.42
C ALA A 954 -38.93 -24.11 12.95
N SER A 955 -39.35 -23.04 13.62
CA SER A 955 -40.58 -22.30 13.30
C SER A 955 -40.36 -21.36 12.10
N PRO A 956 -41.35 -21.14 11.20
CA PRO A 956 -41.15 -20.32 10.02
C PRO A 956 -41.06 -18.82 10.35
N THR A 957 -39.92 -18.21 10.03
CA THR A 957 -39.76 -16.74 10.01
C THR A 957 -40.39 -16.17 8.73
N PRO A 958 -41.12 -15.02 8.77
CA PRO A 958 -41.83 -14.54 7.58
C PRO A 958 -40.91 -14.02 6.47
N SER A 959 -41.30 -14.25 5.22
CA SER A 959 -40.80 -13.48 4.09
C SER A 959 -41.36 -12.07 4.15
N SER A 960 -40.53 -11.09 4.51
CA SER A 960 -40.82 -9.67 4.32
C SER A 960 -40.13 -9.18 3.05
N SER A 961 -40.89 -8.96 1.98
CA SER A 961 -40.45 -8.10 0.87
C SER A 961 -40.28 -6.67 1.40
N GLY A 962 -39.13 -6.04 1.13
CA GLY A 962 -38.93 -4.63 1.46
C GLY A 962 -39.98 -3.71 0.83
N ASP A 963 -40.36 -2.67 1.57
CA ASP A 963 -41.42 -1.71 1.22
C ASP A 963 -40.88 -0.34 0.77
N GLY A 964 -39.59 -0.05 0.98
CA GLY A 964 -38.94 1.22 0.65
C GLY A 964 -38.32 1.90 1.88
N LEU A 965 -38.12 3.22 1.83
CA LEU A 965 -37.71 4.02 3.01
C LEU A 965 -38.77 5.06 3.36
N LYS A 966 -38.92 5.35 4.66
CA LYS A 966 -39.83 6.41 5.12
C LYS A 966 -39.20 7.78 4.82
N GLY A 967 -39.69 8.47 3.80
CA GLY A 967 -39.31 9.83 3.43
C GLY A 967 -40.14 10.88 4.17
N ILE A 968 -39.47 11.84 4.80
CA ILE A 968 -40.07 13.04 5.41
C ILE A 968 -39.54 14.27 4.66
N TYR A 969 -40.46 14.99 4.01
CA TYR A 969 -40.21 16.11 3.11
C TYR A 969 -40.59 17.43 3.79
N PHE A 970 -39.73 18.45 3.72
CA PHE A 970 -39.89 19.75 4.38
C PHE A 970 -39.73 20.90 3.39
N ASN A 971 -40.55 21.95 3.50
CA ASN A 971 -40.49 23.15 2.64
C ASN A 971 -39.39 24.16 3.05
N ASN A 972 -38.26 23.65 3.55
CA ASN A 972 -37.09 24.41 3.99
C ASN A 972 -35.90 23.46 4.09
N ILE A 973 -34.68 23.97 3.91
CA ILE A 973 -33.43 23.18 3.95
C ILE A 973 -33.03 22.66 5.35
N ASN A 974 -33.76 23.03 6.40
CA ASN A 974 -33.37 22.84 7.80
C ASN A 974 -34.15 21.74 8.54
N PHE A 975 -35.01 20.96 7.86
CA PHE A 975 -35.87 19.93 8.47
C PHE A 975 -36.84 20.46 9.54
N THR A 976 -37.40 21.66 9.36
CA THR A 976 -38.31 22.31 10.32
C THR A 976 -39.71 22.53 9.77
N GLY A 977 -40.66 22.92 10.64
CA GLY A 977 -41.98 23.38 10.20
C GLY A 977 -42.88 22.27 9.65
N ASN A 978 -43.67 22.60 8.63
CA ASN A 978 -44.63 21.67 8.03
C ASN A 978 -43.91 20.63 7.16
N SER A 979 -44.30 19.36 7.31
CA SER A 979 -43.69 18.24 6.59
C SER A 979 -44.71 17.26 6.03
N ILE A 980 -44.41 16.69 4.86
CA ILE A 980 -45.17 15.59 4.25
C ILE A 980 -44.38 14.29 4.48
N THR A 981 -45.06 13.18 4.79
CA THR A 981 -44.43 11.87 5.05
C THR A 981 -45.03 10.80 4.17
N ARG A 982 -44.19 10.02 3.49
CA ARG A 982 -44.57 8.85 2.70
C ARG A 982 -43.53 7.73 2.80
N VAL A 983 -43.78 6.59 2.17
CA VAL A 983 -42.76 5.55 1.93
C VAL A 983 -42.39 5.63 0.46
N ASP A 984 -41.10 5.83 0.18
CA ASP A 984 -40.55 5.91 -1.16
C ASP A 984 -39.90 4.56 -1.51
N PRO A 985 -40.35 3.86 -2.58
CA PRO A 985 -39.86 2.52 -2.94
C PRO A 985 -38.34 2.42 -3.09
N THR A 986 -37.71 3.45 -3.64
CA THR A 986 -36.26 3.62 -3.73
C THR A 986 -35.94 5.12 -3.62
N VAL A 987 -34.70 5.46 -3.27
CA VAL A 987 -34.19 6.83 -3.46
C VAL A 987 -33.59 6.88 -4.86
N ASN A 988 -34.43 7.16 -5.86
CA ASN A 988 -34.04 7.32 -7.26
C ASN A 988 -34.87 8.42 -7.93
N PHE A 989 -34.59 9.66 -7.52
CA PHE A 989 -35.36 10.82 -7.94
C PHE A 989 -34.56 11.75 -8.84
N ASN A 990 -35.22 12.28 -9.86
CA ASN A 990 -34.82 13.46 -10.61
C ASN A 990 -36.08 14.31 -10.78
N TRP A 991 -36.11 15.49 -10.17
CA TRP A 991 -37.24 16.42 -10.26
C TRP A 991 -36.96 17.58 -11.23
N GLY A 992 -35.70 17.77 -11.64
CA GLY A 992 -35.29 18.91 -12.46
C GLY A 992 -35.54 20.23 -11.75
N ALA A 993 -35.99 21.26 -12.48
CA ALA A 993 -36.47 22.53 -11.91
C ALA A 993 -37.87 22.41 -11.26
N GLY A 994 -38.14 21.29 -10.58
CA GLY A 994 -39.41 20.91 -10.00
C GLY A 994 -39.20 20.26 -8.63
N SER A 995 -40.29 19.85 -7.97
CA SER A 995 -40.28 19.42 -6.57
C SER A 995 -40.91 18.04 -6.33
N PRO A 996 -40.64 17.40 -5.18
CA PRO A 996 -41.21 16.11 -4.83
C PRO A 996 -42.72 16.11 -4.60
N GLU A 997 -43.29 17.30 -4.37
CA GLU A 997 -44.72 17.58 -4.29
C GLU A 997 -44.95 19.11 -4.41
N ALA A 998 -45.99 19.53 -5.15
CA ALA A 998 -46.22 20.93 -5.50
C ALA A 998 -46.39 21.90 -4.30
N ALA A 999 -46.69 21.38 -3.11
CA ALA A 999 -46.82 22.16 -1.87
C ALA A 999 -45.47 22.56 -1.23
N LEU A 1000 -44.34 22.03 -1.72
CA LEU A 1000 -43.00 22.28 -1.15
C LEU A 1000 -42.30 23.51 -1.76
N GLY A 1001 -42.66 23.88 -3.00
CA GLY A 1001 -41.88 24.82 -3.84
C GLY A 1001 -40.76 24.11 -4.61
N PRO A 1002 -40.34 24.60 -5.80
CA PRO A 1002 -39.32 23.96 -6.62
C PRO A 1002 -37.95 23.93 -5.93
N ASP A 1003 -37.56 25.04 -5.29
CA ASP A 1003 -36.28 25.22 -4.62
C ASP A 1003 -36.43 25.26 -3.09
N THR A 1004 -35.32 25.20 -2.35
CA THR A 1004 -35.25 25.40 -0.89
C THR A 1004 -36.01 24.36 -0.04
N PHE A 1005 -36.16 23.12 -0.51
CA PHE A 1005 -36.75 22.02 0.28
C PHE A 1005 -35.69 21.07 0.85
N SER A 1006 -36.08 20.19 1.80
CA SER A 1006 -35.21 19.09 2.28
C SER A 1006 -35.97 17.79 2.46
N VAL A 1007 -35.24 16.68 2.43
CA VAL A 1007 -35.79 15.33 2.58
C VAL A 1007 -34.92 14.49 3.50
N ARG A 1008 -35.54 13.85 4.50
CA ARG A 1008 -34.92 12.83 5.33
C ARG A 1008 -35.60 11.50 5.06
N TRP A 1009 -34.91 10.56 4.42
CA TRP A 1009 -35.35 9.17 4.36
C TRP A 1009 -34.69 8.36 5.48
N SER A 1010 -35.46 7.48 6.11
CA SER A 1010 -35.01 6.61 7.20
C SER A 1010 -35.65 5.23 7.12
N GLY A 1011 -34.92 4.19 7.52
CA GLY A 1011 -35.39 2.82 7.55
C GLY A 1011 -34.22 1.85 7.73
N PHE A 1012 -34.28 0.69 7.09
CA PHE A 1012 -33.22 -0.31 7.07
C PHE A 1012 -32.85 -0.72 5.64
N VAL A 1013 -31.59 -1.08 5.44
CA VAL A 1013 -31.08 -1.76 4.24
C VAL A 1013 -30.69 -3.20 4.59
N LEU A 1014 -30.95 -4.14 3.68
CA LEU A 1014 -30.63 -5.56 3.84
C LEU A 1014 -29.62 -6.01 2.77
N PRO A 1015 -28.32 -6.19 3.10
CA PRO A 1015 -27.32 -6.73 2.19
C PRO A 1015 -27.58 -8.21 1.86
N GLU A 1016 -27.20 -8.60 0.66
CA GLU A 1016 -27.27 -9.98 0.18
C GLU A 1016 -25.99 -10.78 0.50
N TYR A 1017 -24.86 -10.08 0.69
CA TYR A 1017 -23.54 -10.68 0.88
C TYR A 1017 -22.86 -10.17 2.15
N SER A 1018 -21.96 -10.96 2.73
CA SER A 1018 -21.16 -10.57 3.91
C SER A 1018 -19.85 -9.92 3.44
N GLN A 1019 -19.90 -8.64 3.08
CA GLN A 1019 -18.86 -7.94 2.33
C GLN A 1019 -18.79 -6.45 2.69
N THR A 1020 -17.70 -5.78 2.28
CA THR A 1020 -17.63 -4.32 2.25
C THR A 1020 -18.54 -3.79 1.15
N TYR A 1021 -19.62 -3.11 1.54
CA TYR A 1021 -20.49 -2.40 0.61
C TYR A 1021 -20.00 -0.96 0.42
N ARG A 1022 -19.93 -0.49 -0.83
CA ARG A 1022 -19.79 0.93 -1.17
C ARG A 1022 -21.18 1.48 -1.51
N PHE A 1023 -21.64 2.46 -0.76
CA PHE A 1023 -22.83 3.23 -1.09
C PHE A 1023 -22.45 4.45 -1.91
N TYR A 1024 -23.31 4.87 -2.84
CA TYR A 1024 -23.11 6.05 -3.67
C TYR A 1024 -24.35 6.95 -3.61
N THR A 1025 -24.14 8.26 -3.52
CA THR A 1025 -25.20 9.26 -3.62
C THR A 1025 -24.89 10.23 -4.75
N TYR A 1026 -25.85 10.46 -5.66
CA TYR A 1026 -25.78 11.50 -6.69
C TYR A 1026 -26.85 12.55 -6.37
N THR A 1027 -26.41 13.76 -6.00
CA THR A 1027 -27.31 14.84 -5.56
C THR A 1027 -26.91 16.19 -6.12
N ASP A 1028 -27.94 17.02 -6.28
CA ASP A 1028 -27.91 18.49 -6.46
C ASP A 1028 -29.09 18.98 -5.60
N ASP A 1029 -28.92 19.80 -4.56
CA ASP A 1029 -27.67 20.19 -3.89
C ASP A 1029 -27.10 19.04 -2.98
N GLY A 1030 -27.20 19.18 -1.65
CA GLY A 1030 -26.27 18.59 -0.69
C GLY A 1030 -26.82 17.39 0.11
N VAL A 1031 -25.92 16.50 0.55
CA VAL A 1031 -26.29 15.17 1.06
C VAL A 1031 -25.46 14.68 2.26
N ARG A 1032 -26.10 13.91 3.15
CA ARG A 1032 -25.46 13.14 4.24
C ARG A 1032 -26.07 11.74 4.31
N LEU A 1033 -25.23 10.70 4.37
CA LEU A 1033 -25.65 9.29 4.45
C LEU A 1033 -25.05 8.62 5.69
N TRP A 1034 -25.89 7.90 6.42
CA TRP A 1034 -25.52 7.02 7.52
C TRP A 1034 -26.02 5.60 7.23
N VAL A 1035 -25.17 4.61 7.51
CA VAL A 1035 -25.50 3.18 7.47
C VAL A 1035 -24.96 2.55 8.75
N ASN A 1036 -25.73 1.67 9.40
CA ASN A 1036 -25.43 1.13 10.73
C ASN A 1036 -25.10 2.23 11.78
N ASN A 1037 -25.79 3.37 11.69
CA ASN A 1037 -25.53 4.62 12.45
C ASN A 1037 -24.17 5.31 12.20
N GLN A 1038 -23.22 4.68 11.51
CA GLN A 1038 -21.97 5.31 11.07
C GLN A 1038 -22.24 6.27 9.91
N GLN A 1039 -21.71 7.50 9.96
CA GLN A 1039 -21.80 8.42 8.83
C GLN A 1039 -20.74 8.05 7.77
N ILE A 1040 -21.20 7.70 6.57
CA ILE A 1040 -20.32 7.27 5.46
C ILE A 1040 -20.24 8.29 4.32
N ILE A 1041 -21.17 9.25 4.25
CA ILE A 1041 -21.06 10.42 3.35
C ILE A 1041 -21.44 11.68 4.13
N ASN A 1042 -20.61 12.72 4.02
CA ASN A 1042 -20.87 14.05 4.59
C ASN A 1042 -20.53 15.16 3.59
N LYS A 1043 -21.52 15.58 2.80
CA LYS A 1043 -21.38 16.57 1.73
C LYS A 1043 -22.55 17.56 1.79
N TRP A 1044 -22.71 18.18 2.96
CA TRP A 1044 -23.76 19.14 3.26
C TRP A 1044 -23.39 20.55 2.76
N VAL A 1045 -23.15 20.64 1.45
CA VAL A 1045 -22.73 21.85 0.73
C VAL A 1045 -23.55 22.02 -0.54
N ASN A 1046 -23.59 23.24 -1.07
CA ASN A 1046 -24.16 23.47 -2.39
C ASN A 1046 -23.27 22.84 -3.47
N GLN A 1047 -23.88 22.19 -4.47
CA GLN A 1047 -23.18 21.46 -5.51
C GLN A 1047 -24.10 21.18 -6.70
N SER A 1048 -23.58 21.33 -7.91
CA SER A 1048 -24.19 20.75 -9.12
C SER A 1048 -24.21 19.21 -9.04
N PRO A 1049 -24.91 18.50 -9.95
CA PRO A 1049 -25.17 17.06 -9.81
C PRO A 1049 -23.90 16.22 -9.69
N LYS A 1050 -23.58 15.79 -8.45
CA LYS A 1050 -22.29 15.20 -8.10
C LYS A 1050 -22.47 13.86 -7.41
N GLU A 1051 -21.72 12.85 -7.88
CA GLU A 1051 -21.59 11.58 -7.18
C GLU A 1051 -20.57 11.66 -6.03
N TRP A 1052 -20.96 11.12 -4.90
CA TRP A 1052 -20.11 10.82 -3.75
C TRP A 1052 -20.29 9.36 -3.34
N SER A 1053 -19.31 8.77 -2.67
CA SER A 1053 -19.41 7.40 -2.17
C SER A 1053 -18.73 7.21 -0.82
N GLY A 1054 -19.11 6.16 -0.10
CA GLY A 1054 -18.52 5.75 1.17
C GLY A 1054 -18.73 4.26 1.43
N THR A 1055 -17.84 3.63 2.19
CA THR A 1055 -17.81 2.17 2.42
C THR A 1055 -18.20 1.78 3.84
N ILE A 1056 -18.77 0.58 3.98
CA ILE A 1056 -19.07 -0.05 5.27
C ILE A 1056 -19.16 -1.59 5.11
N SER A 1057 -18.60 -2.34 6.06
CA SER A 1057 -18.71 -3.80 6.10
C SER A 1057 -20.06 -4.24 6.66
N LEU A 1058 -20.82 -5.01 5.89
CA LEU A 1058 -22.15 -5.50 6.26
C LEU A 1058 -22.22 -7.04 6.14
N THR A 1059 -23.05 -7.68 6.97
CA THR A 1059 -23.28 -9.14 7.00
C THR A 1059 -24.57 -9.50 6.27
N ALA A 1060 -24.54 -10.50 5.38
CA ALA A 1060 -25.70 -10.99 4.65
C ALA A 1060 -26.88 -11.32 5.59
N GLY A 1061 -28.09 -10.92 5.19
CA GLY A 1061 -29.32 -11.25 5.93
C GLY A 1061 -29.56 -10.43 7.21
N GLN A 1062 -28.63 -9.58 7.65
CA GLN A 1062 -28.84 -8.65 8.76
C GLN A 1062 -29.39 -7.31 8.25
N LYS A 1063 -30.52 -6.83 8.79
CA LYS A 1063 -30.98 -5.45 8.55
C LYS A 1063 -30.04 -4.45 9.25
N TYR A 1064 -29.61 -3.42 8.52
CA TYR A 1064 -28.82 -2.30 9.04
C TYR A 1064 -29.59 -0.99 8.91
N ALA A 1065 -29.61 -0.16 9.96
CA ALA A 1065 -30.28 1.13 9.92
C ALA A 1065 -29.64 2.03 8.84
N VAL A 1066 -30.45 2.60 7.96
CA VAL A 1066 -30.03 3.56 6.94
C VAL A 1066 -30.79 4.87 7.11
N LYS A 1067 -30.07 5.98 7.04
CA LYS A 1067 -30.63 7.32 7.04
C LYS A 1067 -29.91 8.15 5.99
N ILE A 1068 -30.65 8.83 5.13
CA ILE A 1068 -30.13 9.84 4.21
C ILE A 1068 -30.85 11.15 4.44
N GLU A 1069 -30.08 12.22 4.54
CA GLU A 1069 -30.54 13.60 4.61
C GLU A 1069 -30.06 14.32 3.35
N TYR A 1070 -30.96 15.02 2.67
CA TYR A 1070 -30.74 15.74 1.42
C TYR A 1070 -31.39 17.13 1.49
N TYR A 1071 -30.80 18.14 0.85
CA TYR A 1071 -31.44 19.43 0.62
C TYR A 1071 -31.27 19.92 -0.81
N GLU A 1072 -32.28 20.66 -1.27
CA GLU A 1072 -32.28 21.47 -2.48
C GLU A 1072 -32.26 22.95 -2.07
N ARG A 1073 -31.48 23.82 -2.72
CA ARG A 1073 -31.44 25.26 -2.39
C ARG A 1073 -31.59 26.20 -3.60
N GLY A 1074 -31.42 25.72 -4.83
CA GLY A 1074 -31.76 26.48 -6.03
C GLY A 1074 -31.17 25.89 -7.30
N GLY A 1075 -31.97 25.23 -8.14
CA GLY A 1075 -31.50 24.68 -9.41
C GLY A 1075 -32.23 23.44 -9.93
N GLY A 1076 -31.52 22.31 -9.96
CA GLY A 1076 -31.90 21.09 -10.68
C GLY A 1076 -31.98 19.87 -9.76
N ALA A 1077 -33.02 19.82 -8.93
CA ALA A 1077 -33.13 18.87 -7.83
C ALA A 1077 -33.06 17.39 -8.27
N VAL A 1078 -32.01 16.69 -7.82
CA VAL A 1078 -31.80 15.26 -8.04
C VAL A 1078 -31.34 14.58 -6.74
N SER A 1079 -31.83 13.36 -6.47
CA SER A 1079 -31.36 12.56 -5.34
C SER A 1079 -31.51 11.06 -5.60
N LYS A 1080 -30.37 10.38 -5.76
CA LYS A 1080 -30.28 8.95 -6.09
C LYS A 1080 -29.30 8.22 -5.16
N LEU A 1081 -29.62 6.98 -4.78
CA LEU A 1081 -28.84 6.12 -3.89
C LEU A 1081 -28.57 4.75 -4.52
N TRP A 1082 -27.29 4.42 -4.73
CA TRP A 1082 -26.82 3.11 -5.19
C TRP A 1082 -26.02 2.40 -4.10
N TRP A 1083 -25.81 1.10 -4.30
CA TRP A 1083 -24.82 0.30 -3.60
C TRP A 1083 -24.02 -0.60 -4.54
N SER A 1084 -22.83 -1.02 -4.12
CA SER A 1084 -22.05 -2.11 -4.72
C SER A 1084 -21.25 -2.86 -3.63
N SER A 1085 -20.73 -4.03 -3.96
CA SER A 1085 -19.73 -4.80 -3.19
C SER A 1085 -18.97 -5.71 -4.18
N SER A 1086 -18.07 -6.58 -3.72
CA SER A 1086 -17.36 -7.52 -4.61
C SER A 1086 -18.28 -8.56 -5.29
N SER A 1087 -19.49 -8.80 -4.76
CA SER A 1087 -20.53 -9.61 -5.42
C SER A 1087 -21.81 -8.86 -5.76
N GLN A 1088 -21.97 -7.59 -5.35
CA GLN A 1088 -23.08 -6.73 -5.75
C GLN A 1088 -22.60 -5.69 -6.77
N THR A 1089 -23.03 -5.82 -8.04
CA THR A 1089 -22.84 -4.77 -9.06
C THR A 1089 -23.46 -3.43 -8.64
N LYS A 1090 -22.93 -2.31 -9.13
CA LYS A 1090 -23.44 -0.98 -8.79
C LYS A 1090 -24.86 -0.78 -9.33
N GLN A 1091 -25.86 -0.83 -8.45
CA GLN A 1091 -27.28 -0.62 -8.78
C GLN A 1091 -27.96 0.33 -7.78
N ILE A 1092 -29.02 1.01 -8.21
CA ILE A 1092 -29.97 1.68 -7.30
C ILE A 1092 -30.42 0.63 -6.28
N ILE A 1093 -30.43 0.96 -4.99
CA ILE A 1093 -30.81 -0.03 -3.97
C ILE A 1093 -32.29 -0.39 -4.17
N PRO A 1094 -32.64 -1.64 -4.53
CA PRO A 1094 -34.00 -1.98 -4.95
C PRO A 1094 -34.94 -2.07 -3.75
N GLN A 1095 -36.23 -1.81 -3.98
CA GLN A 1095 -37.25 -1.75 -2.93
C GLN A 1095 -37.27 -2.99 -2.02
N ASN A 1096 -37.06 -4.18 -2.58
CA ASN A 1096 -37.04 -5.43 -1.82
C ASN A 1096 -35.87 -5.57 -0.81
N LYS A 1097 -34.88 -4.66 -0.85
CA LYS A 1097 -33.76 -4.54 0.11
C LYS A 1097 -33.87 -3.32 1.01
N LEU A 1098 -34.90 -2.49 0.86
CA LEU A 1098 -35.17 -1.30 1.67
C LEU A 1098 -36.45 -1.49 2.51
N PHE A 1099 -36.39 -1.13 3.79
CA PHE A 1099 -37.51 -1.34 4.72
C PHE A 1099 -37.81 -0.07 5.51
N SER A 1100 -39.08 0.34 5.60
CA SER A 1100 -39.46 1.55 6.33
C SER A 1100 -39.41 1.38 7.85
N GLN A 1101 -39.42 0.13 8.33
CA GLN A 1101 -39.37 -0.33 9.74
C GLN A 1101 -38.61 -1.67 9.87
#